data_AF-A0A3A5YWN5-F1
#
_entry.id   AF-A0A3A5YWN5-F1
#
_cell.length_a   1.000
_cell.length_b   1.000
_cell.length_c   1.000
_cell.angle_alpha   90.00
_cell.angle_beta   90.00
_cell.angle_gamma   90.00
#
_symmetry.space_group_name_H-M   'P 1'
#
loop_
_entity.id
_entity.type
_entity.pdbx_description
1 polymer ?
#
loop_
_entity_poly.entity_id
_entity_poly.type
_entity_poly.pdbx_seq_one_letter_code
_entity_poly.pdbx_strand_id
1 'polypeptide(L)'
;MKITFKKGLLAAIAALTVCSARADEGMWLLQLMKQQNSIDMMKKQGLKLEADDLYNPNGVSLKDAVGIFGGGCTGEIISPEGLILTNHHCGYGAIQQHSSVEHDYLTDGFWAMNRSEELPTPGLKFRFVHRIVDITDLVNAKIKAGEVTEIDALTSPFLSKLAKEELEKSDLKGKPGIEVRALPFYAGNKFYMFYYKVYSDVRMVAAPPSSVGKFGGETDNWMWPRHTGDFSMFRIYADANGEPAEYSESNVPLKTPKFLPISIKGLNEGDYAMIMGFPGSTERYLTQSEVKQRMNAVNQAMIDMRGVRLEVLRKYMDASDKTRIQYASKFAGSSNYWKNSIGMNKAIIDNDVLGAKAEIEKKYASFAQGKPEYEGVVEKIDAIIEKSTPTLRQLYYTNEALRGAIEFGSTYLIMDNIKKALEEKNDSLLQASKKQLENAYDGIHNKDYDHEVDRAVAKAILPALAKALNANELPSFYQTINGEFKGDYNAYVDNIYDNSILSNRKNLDKFLAKPTVKAIEKDPATAYSRSKNEKLQELGKQYMELESGMELLHKAYIRGLGEMKQPVPSYPDANFTMRLTYGNVKSYSPRDAVHYDYYTTTDGILEKENPEDREFVVPAKLKELIQKKDFGRYAMADGTMPVCFLTTNDITGGNSGSPVINGEGQLIGTAFDGNWESLSGDINFNNDLQRCIALDIRYVLFILDKLGNCGHLINEMNIVE
;
A
#
# COMPACT_ATOMS: atom_id res chain seq x y z
N MET A 1 -41.06 39.90 -51.59
CA MET A 1 -41.38 38.58 -51.01
C MET A 1 -40.41 38.34 -49.86
N LYS A 2 -40.94 38.10 -48.65
CA LYS A 2 -40.20 37.94 -47.39
C LYS A 2 -39.30 36.68 -47.41
N ILE A 3 -38.17 36.71 -46.68
CA ILE A 3 -37.77 35.77 -45.60
C ILE A 3 -36.23 35.84 -45.38
N THR A 4 -35.86 36.57 -44.31
CA THR A 4 -34.77 36.37 -43.33
C THR A 4 -33.41 35.77 -43.75
N PHE A 5 -32.44 36.66 -43.97
CA PHE A 5 -30.99 36.42 -43.85
C PHE A 5 -30.49 36.79 -42.42
N LYS A 6 -30.96 36.10 -41.39
CA LYS A 6 -30.45 36.21 -40.01
C LYS A 6 -30.78 34.91 -39.28
N LYS A 7 -29.97 33.87 -39.48
CA LYS A 7 -29.94 32.63 -38.66
C LYS A 7 -28.78 31.67 -38.98
N GLY A 8 -27.89 32.00 -39.92
CA GLY A 8 -26.80 31.10 -40.35
C GLY A 8 -25.44 31.27 -39.65
N LEU A 9 -25.26 32.26 -38.77
CA LEU A 9 -23.95 32.54 -38.12
C LEU A 9 -23.95 32.34 -36.60
N LEU A 10 -25.12 32.06 -35.99
CA LEU A 10 -25.24 31.79 -34.55
C LEU A 10 -25.30 30.30 -34.20
N ALA A 11 -25.37 29.40 -35.19
CA ALA A 11 -25.35 27.95 -34.98
C ALA A 11 -23.95 27.33 -35.14
N ALA A 12 -22.98 28.07 -35.72
CA ALA A 12 -21.61 27.57 -35.97
C ALA A 12 -20.60 27.94 -34.87
N ILE A 13 -20.97 28.76 -33.88
CA ILE A 13 -20.12 29.08 -32.71
C ILE A 13 -20.63 28.37 -31.43
N ALA A 14 -21.84 27.81 -31.45
CA ALA A 14 -22.42 27.06 -30.33
C ALA A 14 -22.04 25.56 -30.30
N ALA A 15 -21.20 25.08 -31.23
CA ALA A 15 -20.81 23.68 -31.35
C ALA A 15 -19.33 23.38 -30.99
N LEU A 16 -18.60 24.35 -30.42
CA LEU A 16 -17.22 24.17 -29.93
C LEU A 16 -17.09 24.23 -28.40
N THR A 17 -18.19 24.36 -27.67
CA THR A 17 -18.24 23.93 -26.26
C THR A 17 -18.62 22.47 -26.21
N VAL A 18 -17.77 21.60 -26.78
CA VAL A 18 -17.63 20.28 -26.20
C VAL A 18 -17.03 20.57 -24.83
N CYS A 19 -17.88 20.62 -23.81
CA CYS A 19 -17.40 20.36 -22.46
C CYS A 19 -16.70 19.01 -22.57
N SER A 20 -15.38 19.00 -22.69
CA SER A 20 -14.59 17.82 -22.41
C SER A 20 -15.05 17.41 -21.02
N ALA A 21 -15.90 16.39 -20.96
CA ALA A 21 -16.11 15.67 -19.73
C ALA A 21 -14.71 15.21 -19.36
N ARG A 22 -14.10 15.92 -18.40
CA ARG A 22 -12.81 15.50 -17.87
C ARG A 22 -13.08 14.12 -17.30
N ALA A 23 -12.28 13.12 -17.68
CA ALA A 23 -12.18 11.93 -16.85
C ALA A 23 -11.78 12.46 -15.47
N ASP A 24 -12.59 12.15 -14.45
CA ASP A 24 -12.51 12.88 -13.20
C ASP A 24 -11.46 12.22 -12.30
N GLU A 25 -10.31 12.90 -12.18
CA GLU A 25 -9.31 12.68 -11.13
C GLU A 25 -9.99 12.58 -9.76
N GLY A 26 -9.55 11.64 -8.92
CA GLY A 26 -9.83 11.65 -7.49
C GLY A 26 -10.19 10.30 -6.87
N MET A 27 -10.05 10.28 -5.56
CA MET A 27 -10.35 9.14 -4.68
C MET A 27 -11.50 9.51 -3.74
N TRP A 28 -12.72 9.37 -4.25
CA TRP A 28 -13.94 9.94 -3.70
C TRP A 28 -14.47 9.14 -2.50
N LEU A 29 -14.93 9.85 -1.48
CA LEU A 29 -15.65 9.25 -0.35
C LEU A 29 -17.08 8.89 -0.79
N LEU A 30 -17.45 7.62 -0.59
CA LEU A 30 -18.72 7.09 -1.09
C LEU A 30 -19.94 7.85 -0.54
N GLN A 31 -19.89 8.23 0.74
CA GLN A 31 -20.96 9.00 1.40
C GLN A 31 -21.11 10.43 0.86
N LEU A 32 -20.08 10.99 0.25
CA LEU A 32 -20.10 12.34 -0.32
C LEU A 32 -20.54 12.38 -1.77
N MET A 33 -20.55 11.23 -2.48
CA MET A 33 -20.88 11.18 -3.91
C MET A 33 -22.26 11.76 -4.23
N LYS A 34 -23.28 11.50 -3.38
CA LYS A 34 -24.61 12.10 -3.52
C LYS A 34 -24.59 13.61 -3.26
N GLN A 35 -23.83 14.07 -2.26
CA GLN A 35 -23.74 15.48 -1.90
C GLN A 35 -23.01 16.31 -2.96
N GLN A 36 -22.10 15.68 -3.71
CA GLN A 36 -21.23 16.30 -4.70
C GLN A 36 -21.73 16.14 -6.15
N ASN A 37 -22.92 15.55 -6.36
CA ASN A 37 -23.48 15.23 -7.68
C ASN A 37 -22.55 14.37 -8.58
N SER A 38 -21.65 13.60 -7.98
CA SER A 38 -20.66 12.78 -8.69
C SER A 38 -21.31 11.67 -9.53
N ILE A 39 -22.49 11.19 -9.12
CA ILE A 39 -23.24 10.15 -9.83
C ILE A 39 -23.66 10.60 -11.23
N ASP A 40 -24.08 11.86 -11.40
CA ASP A 40 -24.46 12.38 -12.72
C ASP A 40 -23.26 12.45 -13.67
N MET A 41 -22.06 12.69 -13.12
CA MET A 41 -20.81 12.67 -13.88
C MET A 41 -20.44 11.24 -14.31
N MET A 42 -20.56 10.27 -13.39
CA MET A 42 -20.33 8.85 -13.69
C MET A 42 -21.33 8.33 -14.74
N LYS A 43 -22.61 8.72 -14.65
CA LYS A 43 -23.65 8.35 -15.64
C LYS A 43 -23.34 8.90 -17.03
N LYS A 44 -22.81 10.12 -17.13
CA LYS A 44 -22.34 10.69 -18.42
C LYS A 44 -21.18 9.90 -19.03
N GLN A 45 -20.38 9.21 -18.21
CA GLN A 45 -19.27 8.38 -18.66
C GLN A 45 -19.66 6.92 -18.93
N GLY A 46 -20.91 6.51 -18.64
CA GLY A 46 -21.42 5.17 -18.95
C GLY A 46 -21.89 4.33 -17.76
N LEU A 47 -21.92 4.87 -16.54
CA LEU A 47 -22.54 4.20 -15.40
C LEU A 47 -24.05 4.00 -15.62
N LYS A 48 -24.53 2.77 -15.41
CA LYS A 48 -25.96 2.41 -15.48
C LYS A 48 -26.58 2.16 -14.10
N LEU A 49 -25.76 2.11 -13.06
CA LEU A 49 -26.18 1.92 -11.68
C LEU A 49 -26.68 3.21 -11.03
N GLU A 50 -27.53 3.05 -10.03
CA GLU A 50 -27.95 4.13 -9.15
C GLU A 50 -26.97 4.30 -7.99
N ALA A 51 -27.05 5.45 -7.32
CA ALA A 51 -26.16 5.79 -6.21
C ALA A 51 -26.21 4.75 -5.06
N ASP A 52 -27.39 4.22 -4.77
CA ASP A 52 -27.60 3.21 -3.72
C ASP A 52 -27.09 1.82 -4.11
N ASP A 53 -26.90 1.54 -5.41
CA ASP A 53 -26.23 0.31 -5.83
C ASP A 53 -24.73 0.36 -5.51
N LEU A 54 -24.12 1.54 -5.51
CA LEU A 54 -22.71 1.74 -5.16
C LEU A 54 -22.50 1.76 -3.64
N TYR A 55 -23.29 2.58 -2.94
CA TYR A 55 -23.21 2.76 -1.50
C TYR A 55 -24.59 3.01 -0.89
N ASN A 56 -25.06 2.03 -0.12
CA ASN A 56 -26.27 2.17 0.69
C ASN A 56 -25.91 2.01 2.17
N PRO A 57 -26.06 3.04 3.02
CA PRO A 57 -25.77 2.93 4.45
C PRO A 57 -26.77 2.03 5.20
N ASN A 58 -27.95 1.78 4.63
CA ASN A 58 -29.06 1.04 5.26
C ASN A 58 -29.42 -0.25 4.51
N GLY A 59 -28.57 -0.71 3.58
CA GLY A 59 -28.87 -1.85 2.73
C GLY A 59 -27.63 -2.42 2.04
N VAL A 60 -27.83 -3.48 1.26
CA VAL A 60 -26.76 -4.14 0.51
C VAL A 60 -26.41 -3.34 -0.74
N SER A 61 -25.13 -3.13 -1.00
CA SER A 61 -24.60 -2.40 -2.15
C SER A 61 -23.25 -2.99 -2.59
N LEU A 62 -22.61 -2.45 -3.64
CA LEU A 62 -21.30 -2.91 -4.11
C LEU A 62 -20.21 -2.83 -3.02
N LYS A 63 -20.32 -1.88 -2.08
CA LYS A 63 -19.40 -1.79 -0.92
C LYS A 63 -19.27 -3.10 -0.16
N ASP A 64 -20.34 -3.90 -0.12
CA ASP A 64 -20.40 -5.12 0.70
C ASP A 64 -19.69 -6.31 0.03
N ALA A 65 -19.24 -6.15 -1.22
CA ALA A 65 -18.37 -7.10 -1.91
C ALA A 65 -16.88 -6.70 -1.88
N VAL A 66 -16.52 -5.59 -1.22
CA VAL A 66 -15.15 -5.07 -1.20
C VAL A 66 -14.67 -4.91 0.24
N GLY A 67 -13.44 -5.36 0.51
CA GLY A 67 -12.88 -5.30 1.86
C GLY A 67 -11.36 -5.16 1.89
N ILE A 68 -10.85 -4.87 3.08
CA ILE A 68 -9.41 -4.82 3.32
C ILE A 68 -8.91 -6.25 3.42
N PHE A 69 -7.98 -6.60 2.54
CA PHE A 69 -7.24 -7.86 2.58
C PHE A 69 -5.94 -7.66 3.37
N GLY A 70 -5.81 -8.35 4.50
CA GLY A 70 -4.64 -8.23 5.37
C GLY A 70 -4.53 -6.84 6.01
N GLY A 71 -3.42 -6.14 5.77
CA GLY A 71 -3.12 -4.83 6.37
C GLY A 71 -2.82 -3.70 5.39
N GLY A 72 -2.83 -3.98 4.08
CA GLY A 72 -2.33 -3.03 3.09
C GLY A 72 -2.88 -3.22 1.66
N CYS A 73 -3.82 -4.13 1.45
CA CYS A 73 -4.42 -4.38 0.13
C CYS A 73 -5.95 -4.36 0.19
N THR A 74 -6.55 -4.33 -0.98
CA THR A 74 -7.97 -4.55 -1.22
C THR A 74 -8.20 -6.01 -1.66
N GLY A 75 -9.39 -6.54 -1.38
CA GLY A 75 -9.87 -7.76 -2.00
C GLY A 75 -11.37 -7.67 -2.28
N GLU A 76 -11.83 -8.51 -3.20
CA GLU A 76 -13.20 -8.52 -3.71
C GLU A 76 -13.85 -9.90 -3.60
N ILE A 77 -15.13 -9.93 -3.24
CA ILE A 77 -15.90 -11.16 -3.13
C ILE A 77 -16.51 -11.49 -4.48
N ILE A 78 -16.18 -12.66 -5.01
CA ILE A 78 -16.54 -13.09 -6.37
C ILE A 78 -17.47 -14.32 -6.39
N SER A 79 -17.86 -14.82 -5.22
CA SER A 79 -18.78 -15.95 -5.08
C SER A 79 -19.72 -15.80 -3.88
N PRO A 80 -20.84 -16.56 -3.84
CA PRO A 80 -21.76 -16.55 -2.71
C PRO A 80 -21.17 -17.16 -1.42
N GLU A 81 -20.05 -17.87 -1.50
CA GLU A 81 -19.39 -18.55 -0.38
C GLU A 81 -18.08 -17.86 0.04
N GLY A 82 -18.00 -16.54 -0.15
CA GLY A 82 -16.92 -15.73 0.40
C GLY A 82 -15.55 -15.95 -0.26
N LEU A 83 -15.53 -16.41 -1.52
CA LEU A 83 -14.31 -16.46 -2.33
C LEU A 83 -13.82 -15.04 -2.60
N ILE A 84 -12.58 -14.77 -2.20
CA ILE A 84 -11.87 -13.52 -2.37
C ILE A 84 -10.96 -13.63 -3.59
N LEU A 85 -11.01 -12.63 -4.47
CA LEU A 85 -9.94 -12.33 -5.42
C LEU A 85 -9.12 -11.13 -4.90
N THR A 86 -7.80 -11.25 -4.97
CA THR A 86 -6.84 -10.16 -4.70
C THR A 86 -5.60 -10.39 -5.55
N ASN A 87 -4.57 -9.53 -5.45
CA ASN A 87 -3.35 -9.71 -6.23
C ASN A 87 -2.44 -10.81 -5.68
N HIS A 88 -1.62 -11.40 -6.53
CA HIS A 88 -0.57 -12.34 -6.14
C HIS A 88 0.40 -11.67 -5.17
N HIS A 89 0.80 -10.42 -5.43
CA HIS A 89 1.70 -9.70 -4.54
C HIS A 89 1.06 -9.34 -3.18
N CYS A 90 -0.28 -9.22 -3.12
CA CYS A 90 -1.02 -9.03 -1.86
C CYS A 90 -1.06 -10.33 -1.03
N GLY A 91 -1.26 -11.47 -1.70
CA GLY A 91 -1.20 -12.80 -1.09
C GLY A 91 0.23 -13.30 -0.82
N TYR A 92 1.26 -12.61 -1.31
CA TYR A 92 2.65 -13.11 -1.35
C TYR A 92 3.21 -13.51 0.01
N GLY A 93 2.89 -12.74 1.07
CA GLY A 93 3.29 -13.10 2.43
C GLY A 93 2.66 -14.41 2.91
N ALA A 94 1.40 -14.68 2.54
CA ALA A 94 0.71 -15.93 2.84
C ALA A 94 1.27 -17.09 2.00
N ILE A 95 1.52 -16.86 0.71
CA ILE A 95 2.14 -17.86 -0.18
C ILE A 95 3.52 -18.26 0.37
N GLN A 96 4.34 -17.28 0.74
CA GLN A 96 5.65 -17.50 1.37
C GLN A 96 5.53 -18.20 2.74
N GLN A 97 4.53 -17.85 3.56
CA GLN A 97 4.29 -18.49 4.86
C GLN A 97 4.05 -20.00 4.71
N HIS A 98 3.36 -20.41 3.63
CA HIS A 98 3.07 -21.81 3.32
C HIS A 98 4.15 -22.50 2.49
N SER A 99 5.16 -21.78 1.99
CA SER A 99 6.21 -22.36 1.14
C SER A 99 7.38 -22.94 1.96
N SER A 100 7.93 -24.05 1.47
CA SER A 100 9.19 -24.63 1.93
C SER A 100 10.05 -25.06 0.73
N VAL A 101 11.22 -25.63 0.98
CA VAL A 101 12.04 -26.22 -0.11
C VAL A 101 11.35 -27.46 -0.69
N GLU A 102 10.62 -28.20 0.13
CA GLU A 102 9.85 -29.40 -0.26
C GLU A 102 8.52 -29.04 -0.96
N HIS A 103 7.90 -27.92 -0.58
CA HIS A 103 6.63 -27.44 -1.11
C HIS A 103 6.74 -25.95 -1.45
N ASP A 104 7.33 -25.64 -2.61
CA ASP A 104 7.61 -24.26 -3.00
C ASP A 104 6.46 -23.64 -3.79
N TYR A 105 5.41 -23.22 -3.07
CA TYR A 105 4.24 -22.58 -3.70
C TYR A 105 4.56 -21.26 -4.40
N LEU A 106 5.70 -20.62 -4.10
CA LEU A 106 6.16 -19.45 -4.87
C LEU A 106 6.58 -19.86 -6.30
N THR A 107 7.22 -21.00 -6.47
CA THR A 107 7.70 -21.49 -7.77
C THR A 107 6.63 -22.27 -8.52
N ASP A 108 5.90 -23.14 -7.80
CA ASP A 108 4.99 -24.11 -8.41
C ASP A 108 3.52 -23.63 -8.46
N GLY A 109 3.19 -22.61 -7.67
CA GLY A 109 1.82 -22.20 -7.42
C GLY A 109 1.11 -23.15 -6.44
N PHE A 110 -0.14 -22.84 -6.12
CA PHE A 110 -0.98 -23.62 -5.23
C PHE A 110 -2.43 -23.64 -5.76
N TRP A 111 -3.07 -24.80 -5.71
CA TRP A 111 -4.44 -24.99 -6.21
C TRP A 111 -5.17 -25.99 -5.31
N ALA A 112 -6.02 -25.51 -4.41
CA ALA A 112 -6.87 -26.39 -3.61
C ALA A 112 -7.93 -27.04 -4.52
N MET A 113 -8.02 -28.37 -4.55
CA MET A 113 -8.99 -29.08 -5.40
C MET A 113 -10.38 -29.17 -4.77
N ASN A 114 -10.49 -28.87 -3.48
CA ASN A 114 -11.72 -28.83 -2.69
C ASN A 114 -11.52 -28.01 -1.41
N ARG A 115 -12.62 -27.74 -0.67
CA ARG A 115 -12.62 -26.94 0.58
C ARG A 115 -11.67 -27.47 1.66
N SER A 116 -11.48 -28.78 1.75
CA SER A 116 -10.63 -29.38 2.80
C SER A 116 -9.13 -29.19 2.53
N GLU A 117 -8.76 -28.83 1.31
CA GLU A 117 -7.38 -28.52 0.92
C GLU A 117 -7.05 -27.03 1.05
N GLU A 118 -8.03 -26.16 1.29
CA GLU A 118 -7.80 -24.71 1.47
C GLU A 118 -6.97 -24.47 2.75
N LEU A 119 -5.83 -23.79 2.62
CA LEU A 119 -4.83 -23.69 3.70
C LEU A 119 -5.18 -22.56 4.67
N PRO A 120 -5.39 -22.82 5.98
CA PRO A 120 -5.56 -21.77 6.97
C PRO A 120 -4.35 -20.85 7.02
N THR A 121 -4.55 -19.53 7.01
CA THR A 121 -3.45 -18.55 6.97
C THR A 121 -3.43 -17.71 8.27
N PRO A 122 -2.73 -18.16 9.33
CA PRO A 122 -2.73 -17.47 10.62
C PRO A 122 -2.25 -16.03 10.53
N GLY A 123 -3.04 -15.11 11.11
CA GLY A 123 -2.76 -13.67 11.14
C GLY A 123 -3.34 -12.89 9.95
N LEU A 124 -3.75 -13.56 8.88
CA LEU A 124 -4.48 -12.92 7.78
C LEU A 124 -5.92 -12.65 8.21
N LYS A 125 -6.41 -11.45 7.90
CA LYS A 125 -7.77 -11.01 8.22
C LYS A 125 -8.41 -10.36 7.00
N PHE A 126 -9.74 -10.45 6.91
CA PHE A 126 -10.53 -9.71 5.94
C PHE A 126 -11.48 -8.74 6.65
N ARG A 127 -11.52 -7.47 6.25
CA ARG A 127 -12.35 -6.45 6.91
C ARG A 127 -13.33 -5.80 5.94
N PHE A 128 -14.62 -5.95 6.20
CA PHE A 128 -15.67 -5.23 5.49
C PHE A 128 -15.94 -3.88 6.16
N VAL A 129 -16.23 -2.85 5.36
CA VAL A 129 -16.78 -1.59 5.88
C VAL A 129 -18.25 -1.80 6.21
N HIS A 130 -18.54 -1.94 7.50
CA HIS A 130 -19.88 -2.15 7.99
C HIS A 130 -20.69 -0.84 7.98
N ARG A 131 -20.14 0.23 8.58
CA ARG A 131 -20.80 1.55 8.68
C ARG A 131 -19.77 2.68 8.64
N ILE A 132 -20.16 3.81 8.05
CA ILE A 132 -19.39 5.07 8.05
C ILE A 132 -20.27 6.15 8.68
N VAL A 133 -19.73 6.93 9.61
CA VAL A 133 -20.44 8.00 10.32
C VAL A 133 -19.63 9.30 10.24
N ASP A 134 -20.28 10.41 9.91
CA ASP A 134 -19.69 11.74 10.06
C ASP A 134 -19.74 12.14 11.53
N ILE A 135 -18.56 12.34 12.14
CA ILE A 135 -18.41 12.74 13.53
C ILE A 135 -17.81 14.15 13.65
N THR A 136 -17.84 14.93 12.56
CA THR A 136 -17.25 16.27 12.51
C THR A 136 -17.84 17.18 13.57
N ASP A 137 -19.18 17.23 13.68
CA ASP A 137 -19.85 18.10 14.66
C ASP A 137 -19.56 17.67 16.10
N LEU A 138 -19.45 16.36 16.34
CA LEU A 138 -19.07 15.81 17.64
C LEU A 138 -17.66 16.25 18.05
N VAL A 139 -16.69 16.13 17.14
CA VAL A 139 -15.30 16.56 17.40
C VAL A 139 -15.23 18.07 17.60
N ASN A 140 -15.89 18.86 16.74
CA ASN A 140 -15.93 20.32 16.85
C ASN A 140 -16.59 20.79 18.14
N ALA A 141 -17.63 20.11 18.62
CA ALA A 141 -18.26 20.42 19.90
C ALA A 141 -17.28 20.20 21.07
N LYS A 142 -16.48 19.13 21.05
CA LYS A 142 -15.44 18.87 22.07
C LYS A 142 -14.33 19.91 22.06
N ILE A 143 -13.89 20.34 20.87
CA ILE A 143 -12.92 21.44 20.72
C ILE A 143 -13.51 22.73 21.31
N LYS A 144 -14.76 23.08 20.95
CA LYS A 144 -15.44 24.29 21.45
C LYS A 144 -15.65 24.28 22.96
N ALA A 145 -15.89 23.11 23.54
CA ALA A 145 -16.03 22.92 24.99
C ALA A 145 -14.68 22.97 25.74
N GLY A 146 -13.54 23.03 25.03
CA GLY A 146 -12.22 23.00 25.64
C GLY A 146 -11.81 21.63 26.18
N GLU A 147 -12.49 20.56 25.78
CA GLU A 147 -12.17 19.17 26.20
C GLU A 147 -10.90 18.64 25.50
N VAL A 148 -10.58 19.20 24.33
CA VAL A 148 -9.43 18.82 23.50
C VAL A 148 -8.97 20.05 22.70
N THR A 149 -7.67 20.17 22.44
CA THR A 149 -7.15 21.20 21.54
C THR A 149 -7.43 20.83 20.08
N GLU A 150 -7.35 21.79 19.16
CA GLU A 150 -7.53 21.52 17.74
C GLU A 150 -6.47 20.58 17.17
N ILE A 151 -5.22 20.67 17.67
CA ILE A 151 -4.11 19.79 17.29
C ILE A 151 -4.34 18.38 17.86
N ASP A 152 -4.64 18.27 19.15
CA ASP A 152 -4.86 16.97 19.80
C ASP A 152 -6.04 16.21 19.19
N ALA A 153 -7.05 16.92 18.67
CA ALA A 153 -8.20 16.34 17.99
C ALA A 153 -7.83 15.59 16.69
N LEU A 154 -6.65 15.87 16.10
CA LEU A 154 -6.14 15.18 14.91
C LEU A 154 -5.39 13.89 15.25
N THR A 155 -5.05 13.69 16.52
CA THR A 155 -4.14 12.62 16.94
C THR A 155 -4.84 11.27 17.10
N SER A 156 -4.09 10.20 16.82
CA SER A 156 -4.58 8.83 17.02
C SER A 156 -5.06 8.53 18.45
N PRO A 157 -4.38 8.99 19.54
CA PRO A 157 -4.86 8.77 20.90
C PRO A 157 -6.26 9.33 21.16
N PHE A 158 -6.55 10.57 20.74
CA PHE A 158 -7.87 11.18 20.91
C PHE A 158 -8.92 10.44 20.07
N LEU A 159 -8.67 10.28 18.77
CA LEU A 159 -9.63 9.68 17.84
C LEU A 159 -9.92 8.20 18.17
N SER A 160 -8.91 7.44 18.59
CA SER A 160 -9.08 6.05 19.03
C SER A 160 -9.92 5.95 20.31
N LYS A 161 -9.73 6.88 21.26
CA LYS A 161 -10.54 6.95 22.47
C LYS A 161 -11.99 7.29 22.12
N LEU A 162 -12.20 8.32 21.31
CA LEU A 162 -13.53 8.74 20.87
C LEU A 162 -14.26 7.63 20.12
N ALA A 163 -13.59 6.95 19.19
CA ALA A 163 -14.17 5.83 18.45
C ALA A 163 -14.64 4.69 19.38
N LYS A 164 -13.87 4.36 20.41
CA LYS A 164 -14.27 3.35 21.42
C LYS A 164 -15.48 3.81 22.22
N GLU A 165 -15.52 5.07 22.64
CA GLU A 165 -16.68 5.64 23.35
C GLU A 165 -17.95 5.60 22.49
N GLU A 166 -17.86 5.90 21.20
CA GLU A 166 -18.99 5.86 20.27
C GLU A 166 -19.41 4.42 19.92
N LEU A 167 -18.48 3.45 19.90
CA LEU A 167 -18.83 2.03 19.80
C LEU A 167 -19.67 1.57 21.00
N GLU A 168 -19.28 1.96 22.22
CA GLU A 168 -19.97 1.61 23.47
C GLU A 168 -21.39 2.17 23.57
N LYS A 169 -21.69 3.25 22.82
CA LYS A 169 -23.04 3.86 22.75
C LYS A 169 -23.87 3.32 21.57
N SER A 170 -23.27 2.54 20.69
CA SER A 170 -23.92 2.08 19.47
C SER A 170 -24.62 0.73 19.62
N ASP A 171 -25.48 0.43 18.66
CA ASP A 171 -26.12 -0.87 18.44
C ASP A 171 -25.14 -2.03 18.15
N LEU A 172 -23.86 -1.72 17.91
CA LEU A 172 -22.80 -2.68 17.63
C LEU A 172 -21.96 -3.05 18.87
N LYS A 173 -22.29 -2.52 20.05
CA LYS A 173 -21.61 -2.85 21.29
C LYS A 173 -21.58 -4.36 21.53
N GLY A 174 -20.39 -4.90 21.76
CA GLY A 174 -20.17 -6.31 22.08
C GLY A 174 -20.45 -7.29 20.92
N LYS A 175 -20.73 -6.81 19.70
CA LYS A 175 -20.91 -7.68 18.54
C LYS A 175 -19.55 -8.28 18.11
N PRO A 176 -19.49 -9.57 17.75
CA PRO A 176 -18.24 -10.24 17.36
C PRO A 176 -17.58 -9.56 16.15
N GLY A 177 -16.25 -9.43 16.21
CA GLY A 177 -15.43 -8.93 15.09
C GLY A 177 -15.68 -7.48 14.71
N ILE A 178 -16.24 -6.62 15.59
CA ILE A 178 -16.35 -5.19 15.31
C ILE A 178 -15.08 -4.45 15.71
N GLU A 179 -14.44 -3.79 14.74
CA GLU A 179 -13.35 -2.85 14.95
C GLU A 179 -13.80 -1.44 14.55
N VAL A 180 -13.29 -0.40 15.22
CA VAL A 180 -13.64 0.99 14.93
C VAL A 180 -12.41 1.86 14.71
N ARG A 181 -12.52 2.81 13.77
CA ARG A 181 -11.45 3.77 13.46
C ARG A 181 -12.05 5.13 13.15
N ALA A 182 -11.70 6.15 13.93
CA ALA A 182 -11.97 7.54 13.61
C ALA A 182 -10.73 8.17 12.97
N LEU A 183 -10.91 8.95 11.90
CA LEU A 183 -9.82 9.56 11.15
C LEU A 183 -10.16 11.01 10.77
N PRO A 184 -9.15 11.91 10.73
CA PRO A 184 -9.30 13.22 10.15
C PRO A 184 -9.22 13.15 8.62
N PHE A 185 -9.93 14.06 7.97
CA PHE A 185 -9.97 14.24 6.52
C PHE A 185 -9.81 15.73 6.21
N TYR A 186 -9.27 16.05 5.03
CA TYR A 186 -8.98 17.43 4.62
C TYR A 186 -8.16 18.18 5.69
N ALA A 187 -7.07 17.56 6.16
CA ALA A 187 -6.25 18.06 7.29
C ALA A 187 -7.08 18.47 8.53
N GLY A 188 -8.08 17.67 8.90
CA GLY A 188 -8.88 17.91 10.10
C GLY A 188 -10.02 18.91 9.94
N ASN A 189 -10.39 19.27 8.70
CA ASN A 189 -11.62 20.01 8.43
C ASN A 189 -12.88 19.10 8.47
N LYS A 190 -12.71 17.78 8.38
CA LYS A 190 -13.76 16.76 8.53
C LYS A 190 -13.25 15.57 9.32
N PHE A 191 -14.16 14.86 9.98
CA PHE A 191 -13.85 13.64 10.74
C PHE A 191 -14.88 12.56 10.45
N TYR A 192 -14.42 11.38 10.04
CA TYR A 192 -15.29 10.22 9.82
C TYR A 192 -14.87 9.06 10.71
N MET A 193 -15.86 8.33 11.20
CA MET A 193 -15.71 7.09 11.95
C MET A 193 -16.16 5.91 11.10
N PHE A 194 -15.32 4.89 11.03
CA PHE A 194 -15.55 3.66 10.31
C PHE A 194 -15.76 2.52 11.32
N TYR A 195 -16.82 1.76 11.13
CA TYR A 195 -17.06 0.48 11.79
C TYR A 195 -16.72 -0.61 10.77
N TYR A 196 -15.84 -1.52 11.16
CA TYR A 196 -15.42 -2.66 10.37
C TYR A 196 -15.97 -3.95 10.95
N LYS A 197 -16.34 -4.89 10.08
CA LYS A 197 -16.61 -6.29 10.43
C LYS A 197 -15.42 -7.13 9.98
N VAL A 198 -14.73 -7.74 10.94
CA VAL A 198 -13.42 -8.37 10.76
C VAL A 198 -13.54 -9.87 10.91
N TYR A 199 -13.14 -10.62 9.88
CA TYR A 199 -13.06 -12.07 9.88
C TYR A 199 -11.59 -12.51 9.99
N SER A 200 -11.29 -13.41 10.94
CA SER A 200 -9.93 -13.88 11.25
C SER A 200 -9.59 -15.25 10.63
N ASP A 201 -10.58 -16.05 10.21
CA ASP A 201 -10.34 -17.30 9.49
C ASP A 201 -10.40 -17.03 7.98
N VAL A 202 -9.23 -16.73 7.40
CA VAL A 202 -9.04 -16.56 5.96
C VAL A 202 -8.08 -17.64 5.48
N ARG A 203 -8.48 -18.38 4.44
CA ARG A 203 -7.73 -19.54 3.93
C ARG A 203 -7.28 -19.34 2.50
N MET A 204 -6.06 -19.76 2.16
CA MET A 204 -5.54 -19.71 0.80
C MET A 204 -6.21 -20.79 -0.06
N VAL A 205 -6.71 -20.40 -1.23
CA VAL A 205 -7.47 -21.26 -2.15
C VAL A 205 -6.65 -21.53 -3.41
N ALA A 206 -6.12 -20.48 -4.03
CA ALA A 206 -5.36 -20.59 -5.26
C ALA A 206 -4.31 -19.49 -5.39
N ALA A 207 -3.16 -19.81 -5.95
CA ALA A 207 -2.14 -18.85 -6.36
C ALA A 207 -1.40 -19.42 -7.58
N PRO A 208 -1.29 -18.66 -8.69
CA PRO A 208 -0.43 -19.05 -9.79
C PRO A 208 1.04 -19.05 -9.35
N PRO A 209 1.93 -19.78 -10.05
CA PRO A 209 3.37 -19.68 -9.80
C PRO A 209 3.86 -18.24 -10.02
N SER A 210 4.95 -17.84 -9.36
CA SER A 210 5.50 -16.47 -9.48
C SER A 210 5.89 -16.11 -10.92
N SER A 211 6.22 -17.10 -11.76
CA SER A 211 6.46 -16.94 -13.20
C SER A 211 5.20 -16.52 -13.99
N VAL A 212 4.03 -16.52 -13.37
CA VAL A 212 2.78 -15.94 -13.88
C VAL A 212 2.36 -14.76 -13.01
N GLY A 213 2.24 -14.98 -11.69
CA GLY A 213 1.78 -13.99 -10.71
C GLY A 213 2.70 -12.78 -10.54
N LYS A 214 3.96 -12.89 -10.95
CA LYS A 214 4.97 -11.84 -10.91
C LYS A 214 5.88 -11.89 -12.16
N PHE A 215 5.33 -12.32 -13.31
CA PHE A 215 6.05 -12.29 -14.60
C PHE A 215 6.57 -10.89 -14.90
N GLY A 216 7.84 -10.81 -15.30
CA GLY A 216 8.60 -9.59 -15.50
C GLY A 216 9.18 -8.97 -14.22
N GLY A 217 8.99 -9.61 -13.06
CA GLY A 217 9.69 -9.32 -11.81
C GLY A 217 9.81 -7.83 -11.48
N GLU A 218 11.03 -7.40 -11.15
CA GLU A 218 11.34 -6.00 -10.85
C GLU A 218 11.51 -5.16 -12.13
N THR A 219 11.87 -5.78 -13.25
CA THR A 219 12.06 -5.11 -14.54
C THR A 219 10.78 -4.44 -15.02
N ASP A 220 9.66 -5.17 -15.03
CA ASP A 220 8.36 -4.70 -15.49
C ASP A 220 7.53 -4.04 -14.36
N ASN A 221 8.00 -4.01 -13.11
CA ASN A 221 7.27 -3.36 -11.99
C ASN A 221 7.04 -1.86 -12.25
N TRP A 222 5.84 -1.33 -12.06
CA TRP A 222 5.47 0.06 -12.44
C TRP A 222 5.59 0.36 -13.94
N MET A 223 5.60 -0.65 -14.83
CA MET A 223 5.77 -0.46 -16.26
C MET A 223 4.53 -0.89 -17.04
N TRP A 224 4.25 -0.17 -18.12
CA TRP A 224 3.37 -0.60 -19.21
C TRP A 224 4.16 -0.59 -20.52
N PRO A 225 4.03 -1.59 -21.42
CA PRO A 225 3.11 -2.74 -21.40
C PRO A 225 3.46 -3.84 -20.39
N ARG A 226 2.41 -4.42 -19.78
CA ARG A 226 2.51 -5.41 -18.68
C ARG A 226 1.82 -6.73 -19.07
N HIS A 227 2.38 -7.86 -18.65
CA HIS A 227 1.90 -9.21 -19.00
C HIS A 227 1.82 -10.14 -17.79
N THR A 228 1.51 -9.57 -16.62
CA THR A 228 1.59 -10.25 -15.34
C THR A 228 0.20 -10.75 -14.93
N GLY A 229 0.10 -12.06 -14.63
CA GLY A 229 -1.12 -12.67 -14.10
C GLY A 229 -1.26 -12.46 -12.59
N ASP A 230 -1.22 -11.20 -12.12
CA ASP A 230 -1.12 -10.82 -10.71
C ASP A 230 -2.41 -11.05 -9.92
N PHE A 231 -2.70 -12.32 -9.60
CA PHE A 231 -3.83 -12.68 -8.75
C PHE A 231 -3.50 -13.79 -7.74
N SER A 232 -4.25 -13.82 -6.65
CA SER A 232 -4.37 -14.96 -5.74
C SER A 232 -5.79 -14.99 -5.18
N MET A 233 -6.21 -16.17 -4.71
CA MET A 233 -7.56 -16.39 -4.20
C MET A 233 -7.52 -16.92 -2.78
N PHE A 234 -8.42 -16.39 -1.96
CA PHE A 234 -8.61 -16.78 -0.57
C PHE A 234 -10.09 -17.00 -0.30
N ARG A 235 -10.44 -17.55 0.86
CA ARG A 235 -11.83 -17.69 1.27
C ARG A 235 -12.01 -17.30 2.72
N ILE A 236 -13.11 -16.60 2.99
CA ILE A 236 -13.52 -16.25 4.34
C ILE A 236 -14.30 -17.42 4.94
N TYR A 237 -13.90 -17.84 6.13
CA TYR A 237 -14.62 -18.79 6.96
C TYR A 237 -15.18 -18.09 8.20
N ALA A 238 -16.30 -18.60 8.69
CA ALA A 238 -17.02 -18.06 9.83
C ALA A 238 -17.59 -19.20 10.68
N ASP A 239 -18.13 -18.86 11.85
CA ASP A 239 -18.88 -19.83 12.63
C ASP A 239 -20.17 -20.28 11.90
N ALA A 240 -20.90 -21.23 12.49
CA ALA A 240 -22.13 -21.78 11.92
C ALA A 240 -23.25 -20.72 11.71
N ASN A 241 -23.16 -19.55 12.36
CA ASN A 241 -24.11 -18.45 12.22
C ASN A 241 -23.64 -17.40 11.19
N GLY A 242 -22.45 -17.56 10.61
CA GLY A 242 -21.82 -16.56 9.74
C GLY A 242 -21.16 -15.40 10.50
N GLU A 243 -20.99 -15.53 11.81
CA GLU A 243 -20.30 -14.54 12.64
C GLU A 243 -18.78 -14.75 12.57
N PRO A 244 -17.99 -13.67 12.68
CA PRO A 244 -16.54 -13.78 12.74
C PRO A 244 -16.05 -14.68 13.86
N ALA A 245 -15.17 -15.60 13.50
CA ALA A 245 -14.51 -16.50 14.42
C ALA A 245 -13.01 -16.58 14.10
N GLU A 246 -12.23 -16.96 15.12
CA GLU A 246 -10.87 -17.46 14.90
C GLU A 246 -10.93 -18.83 14.21
N TYR A 247 -9.80 -19.30 13.69
CA TYR A 247 -9.72 -20.58 13.00
C TYR A 247 -10.29 -21.74 13.82
N SER A 248 -11.15 -22.53 13.16
CA SER A 248 -11.63 -23.81 13.64
C SER A 248 -11.85 -24.73 12.44
N GLU A 249 -11.57 -26.02 12.61
CA GLU A 249 -11.91 -27.05 11.61
C GLU A 249 -13.42 -27.11 11.32
N SER A 250 -14.25 -26.68 12.29
CA SER A 250 -15.71 -26.65 12.16
C SER A 250 -16.28 -25.39 11.53
N ASN A 251 -15.44 -24.36 11.27
CA ASN A 251 -15.89 -23.17 10.58
C ASN A 251 -16.32 -23.51 9.14
N VAL A 252 -17.28 -22.76 8.62
CA VAL A 252 -17.85 -22.95 7.28
C VAL A 252 -17.57 -21.75 6.39
N PRO A 253 -17.54 -21.90 5.06
CA PRO A 253 -17.45 -20.78 4.13
C PRO A 253 -18.50 -19.71 4.43
N LEU A 254 -18.07 -18.45 4.51
CA LEU A 254 -18.96 -17.33 4.78
C LEU A 254 -19.92 -17.13 3.63
N LYS A 255 -21.22 -17.17 3.92
CA LYS A 255 -22.25 -16.75 2.96
C LYS A 255 -22.32 -15.22 2.93
N THR A 256 -21.94 -14.63 1.80
CA THR A 256 -21.87 -13.17 1.67
C THR A 256 -23.17 -12.59 1.12
N PRO A 257 -23.62 -11.42 1.61
CA PRO A 257 -24.85 -10.79 1.13
C PRO A 257 -24.70 -10.19 -0.28
N LYS A 258 -23.46 -9.92 -0.71
CA LYS A 258 -23.12 -9.40 -2.04
C LYS A 258 -21.81 -10.05 -2.51
N PHE A 259 -21.76 -10.34 -3.80
CA PHE A 259 -20.57 -10.73 -4.53
C PHE A 259 -20.66 -10.15 -5.95
N LEU A 260 -19.52 -10.00 -6.61
CA LEU A 260 -19.44 -9.41 -7.94
C LEU A 260 -19.70 -10.47 -9.01
N PRO A 261 -20.70 -10.29 -9.89
CA PRO A 261 -20.79 -11.09 -11.11
C PRO A 261 -19.60 -10.76 -12.02
N ILE A 262 -19.07 -11.76 -12.70
CA ILE A 262 -17.89 -11.64 -13.56
C ILE A 262 -18.33 -11.50 -15.01
N SER A 263 -17.89 -10.46 -15.69
CA SER A 263 -18.15 -10.29 -17.12
C SER A 263 -16.96 -10.79 -17.93
N ILE A 264 -17.20 -11.72 -18.85
CA ILE A 264 -16.19 -12.12 -19.86
C ILE A 264 -16.43 -11.46 -21.22
N LYS A 265 -17.30 -10.45 -21.25
CA LYS A 265 -17.50 -9.60 -22.43
C LYS A 265 -16.20 -8.89 -22.77
N GLY A 266 -15.94 -8.73 -24.06
CA GLY A 266 -14.77 -7.98 -24.53
C GLY A 266 -14.81 -6.51 -24.08
N LEU A 267 -13.62 -5.95 -23.87
CA LEU A 267 -13.42 -4.54 -23.51
C LEU A 267 -13.04 -3.73 -24.75
N ASN A 268 -13.68 -2.58 -24.91
CA ASN A 268 -13.36 -1.59 -25.93
C ASN A 268 -12.76 -0.33 -25.30
N GLU A 269 -11.92 0.37 -26.06
CA GLU A 269 -11.47 1.69 -25.66
C GLU A 269 -12.67 2.63 -25.46
N GLY A 270 -12.67 3.36 -24.35
CA GLY A 270 -13.76 4.25 -23.93
C GLY A 270 -14.81 3.59 -23.03
N ASP A 271 -14.79 2.27 -22.85
CA ASP A 271 -15.71 1.59 -21.92
C ASP A 271 -15.55 2.14 -20.49
N TYR A 272 -16.68 2.31 -19.80
CA TYR A 272 -16.69 2.79 -18.42
C TYR A 272 -16.03 1.79 -17.47
N ALA A 273 -15.18 2.31 -16.57
CA ALA A 273 -14.54 1.54 -15.51
C ALA A 273 -14.53 2.33 -14.19
N MET A 274 -14.88 1.66 -13.09
CA MET A 274 -14.72 2.19 -11.74
C MET A 274 -14.00 1.20 -10.83
N ILE A 275 -13.32 1.75 -9.84
CA ILE A 275 -12.62 0.99 -8.81
C ILE A 275 -13.11 1.43 -7.45
N MET A 276 -13.40 0.47 -6.59
CA MET A 276 -13.64 0.69 -5.16
C MET A 276 -12.55 -0.02 -4.37
N GLY A 277 -11.86 0.69 -3.49
CA GLY A 277 -10.74 0.09 -2.75
C GLY A 277 -10.22 0.97 -1.63
N PHE A 278 -9.06 0.60 -1.08
CA PHE A 278 -8.47 1.24 0.10
C PHE A 278 -7.14 1.91 -0.24
N PRO A 279 -7.13 3.01 -1.00
CA PRO A 279 -5.90 3.74 -1.28
C PRO A 279 -5.23 4.16 0.03
N GLY A 280 -3.92 3.89 0.13
CA GLY A 280 -3.10 4.04 1.32
C GLY A 280 -2.91 5.49 1.70
N SER A 281 -2.16 6.24 0.90
CA SER A 281 -1.82 7.63 1.19
C SER A 281 -1.55 8.41 -0.08
N THR A 282 -2.05 9.63 -0.14
CA THR A 282 -1.65 10.64 -1.12
C THR A 282 -1.29 11.92 -0.36
N GLU A 283 -0.58 12.81 -1.02
CA GLU A 283 -0.25 14.15 -0.50
C GLU A 283 -0.51 15.19 -1.61
N ARG A 284 -1.76 15.22 -2.10
CA ARG A 284 -2.21 16.08 -3.21
C ARG A 284 -2.13 17.56 -2.86
N TYR A 285 -2.19 17.87 -1.57
CA TYR A 285 -2.21 19.22 -1.05
C TYR A 285 -0.84 19.73 -0.61
N LEU A 286 0.27 19.04 -0.89
CA LEU A 286 1.59 19.61 -0.62
C LEU A 286 1.82 20.92 -1.37
N THR A 287 2.49 21.85 -0.69
CA THR A 287 3.14 23.01 -1.28
C THR A 287 4.39 22.61 -2.08
N GLN A 288 4.93 23.52 -2.89
CA GLN A 288 6.13 23.33 -3.67
C GLN A 288 7.35 23.04 -2.79
N SER A 289 7.47 23.71 -1.64
CA SER A 289 8.57 23.48 -0.70
C SER A 289 8.51 22.07 -0.10
N GLU A 290 7.33 21.60 0.26
CA GLU A 290 7.10 20.24 0.76
C GLU A 290 7.39 19.17 -0.30
N VAL A 291 7.01 19.40 -1.56
CA VAL A 291 7.37 18.47 -2.65
C VAL A 291 8.89 18.36 -2.78
N LYS A 292 9.63 19.49 -2.69
CA LYS A 292 11.10 19.48 -2.70
C LYS A 292 11.67 18.75 -1.48
N GLN A 293 11.08 18.94 -0.30
CA GLN A 293 11.50 18.23 0.91
C GLN A 293 11.32 16.72 0.74
N ARG A 294 10.16 16.27 0.24
CA ARG A 294 9.91 14.84 -0.05
C ARG A 294 10.92 14.26 -1.04
N MET A 295 11.21 14.96 -2.14
CA MET A 295 12.21 14.50 -3.12
C MET A 295 13.60 14.29 -2.50
N ASN A 296 14.07 15.29 -1.74
CA ASN A 296 15.47 15.40 -1.36
C ASN A 296 15.79 14.79 0.01
N ALA A 297 14.85 14.83 0.96
CA ALA A 297 15.04 14.30 2.31
C ALA A 297 14.54 12.85 2.45
N VAL A 298 13.42 12.52 1.79
CA VAL A 298 12.71 11.25 1.99
C VAL A 298 13.03 10.26 0.87
N ASN A 299 12.66 10.59 -0.37
CA ASN A 299 12.83 9.70 -1.52
C ASN A 299 14.31 9.40 -1.78
N GLN A 300 15.19 10.40 -1.72
CA GLN A 300 16.62 10.18 -1.95
C GLN A 300 17.25 9.24 -0.90
N ALA A 301 16.89 9.36 0.37
CA ALA A 301 17.37 8.46 1.41
C ALA A 301 16.93 7.01 1.18
N MET A 302 15.68 6.80 0.76
CA MET A 302 15.18 5.49 0.37
C MET A 302 15.91 4.92 -0.84
N ILE A 303 16.13 5.73 -1.88
CA ILE A 303 16.86 5.33 -3.10
C ILE A 303 18.25 4.84 -2.75
N ASP A 304 18.99 5.63 -1.97
CA ASP A 304 20.39 5.36 -1.66
C ASP A 304 20.53 4.12 -0.77
N MET A 305 19.79 4.06 0.35
CA MET A 305 19.98 2.99 1.35
C MET A 305 19.35 1.67 0.93
N ARG A 306 18.16 1.69 0.30
CA ARG A 306 17.55 0.45 -0.20
C ARG A 306 18.28 -0.10 -1.41
N GLY A 307 18.87 0.75 -2.25
CA GLY A 307 19.72 0.31 -3.35
C GLY A 307 20.87 -0.58 -2.87
N VAL A 308 21.59 -0.14 -1.82
CA VAL A 308 22.67 -0.92 -1.20
C VAL A 308 22.15 -2.24 -0.62
N ARG A 309 21.03 -2.21 0.12
CA ARG A 309 20.42 -3.42 0.70
C ARG A 309 20.04 -4.43 -0.39
N LEU A 310 19.35 -3.97 -1.43
CA LEU A 310 18.82 -4.83 -2.50
C LEU A 310 19.92 -5.47 -3.32
N GLU A 311 21.03 -4.77 -3.56
CA GLU A 311 22.20 -5.34 -4.23
C GLU A 311 22.76 -6.54 -3.45
N VAL A 312 22.90 -6.41 -2.12
CA VAL A 312 23.34 -7.51 -1.27
C VAL A 312 22.33 -8.65 -1.28
N LEU A 313 21.05 -8.37 -1.04
CA LEU A 313 20.02 -9.41 -0.98
C LEU A 313 19.93 -10.19 -2.29
N ARG A 314 19.95 -9.52 -3.44
CA ARG A 314 19.90 -10.16 -4.76
C ARG A 314 20.99 -11.22 -4.92
N LYS A 315 22.24 -10.85 -4.62
CA LYS A 315 23.40 -11.77 -4.68
C LYS A 315 23.17 -13.06 -3.88
N TYR A 316 22.62 -12.96 -2.67
CA TYR A 316 22.41 -14.12 -1.80
C TYR A 316 21.16 -14.93 -2.18
N MET A 317 20.10 -14.27 -2.63
CA MET A 317 18.88 -14.92 -3.12
C MET A 317 19.12 -15.69 -4.43
N ASP A 318 19.97 -15.17 -5.32
CA ASP A 318 20.36 -15.86 -6.56
C ASP A 318 21.18 -17.12 -6.29
N ALA A 319 21.96 -17.13 -5.21
CA ALA A 319 22.84 -18.24 -4.86
C ALA A 319 22.18 -19.37 -4.05
N SER A 320 20.97 -19.17 -3.51
CA SER A 320 20.34 -20.13 -2.59
C SER A 320 18.81 -20.04 -2.60
N ASP A 321 18.14 -21.14 -2.96
CA ASP A 321 16.67 -21.19 -2.92
C ASP A 321 16.11 -21.05 -1.50
N LYS A 322 16.81 -21.58 -0.49
CA LYS A 322 16.47 -21.30 0.91
C LYS A 322 16.44 -19.80 1.18
N THR A 323 17.51 -19.09 0.83
CA THR A 323 17.60 -17.63 1.07
C THR A 323 16.57 -16.86 0.23
N ARG A 324 16.37 -17.28 -1.03
CA ARG A 324 15.32 -16.74 -1.90
C ARG A 324 13.96 -16.83 -1.22
N ILE A 325 13.58 -18.00 -0.70
CA ILE A 325 12.31 -18.21 -0.01
C ILE A 325 12.25 -17.35 1.26
N GLN A 326 13.30 -17.36 2.10
CA GLN A 326 13.35 -16.58 3.35
C GLN A 326 13.17 -15.08 3.12
N TYR A 327 13.86 -14.51 2.14
CA TYR A 327 13.88 -13.07 1.89
C TYR A 327 12.91 -12.60 0.80
N ALA A 328 12.16 -13.50 0.16
CA ALA A 328 11.26 -13.19 -0.96
C ALA A 328 10.36 -11.96 -0.68
N SER A 329 9.60 -12.00 0.42
CA SER A 329 8.67 -10.91 0.77
C SER A 329 9.40 -9.62 1.17
N LYS A 330 10.51 -9.73 1.91
CA LYS A 330 11.34 -8.60 2.35
C LYS A 330 11.96 -7.87 1.16
N PHE A 331 12.49 -8.62 0.20
CA PHE A 331 13.07 -8.09 -1.04
C PHE A 331 12.01 -7.37 -1.86
N ALA A 332 10.88 -8.04 -2.14
CA ALA A 332 9.79 -7.47 -2.94
C ALA A 332 9.21 -6.18 -2.32
N GLY A 333 9.01 -6.15 -1.00
CA GLY A 333 8.57 -4.94 -0.30
C GLY A 333 9.60 -3.81 -0.40
N SER A 334 10.89 -4.12 -0.23
CA SER A 334 11.96 -3.13 -0.32
C SER A 334 12.14 -2.58 -1.75
N SER A 335 12.13 -3.45 -2.76
CA SER A 335 12.32 -3.09 -4.17
C SER A 335 11.16 -2.27 -4.72
N ASN A 336 9.92 -2.57 -4.29
CA ASN A 336 8.74 -1.84 -4.73
C ASN A 336 8.84 -0.35 -4.39
N TYR A 337 9.10 -0.03 -3.12
CA TYR A 337 9.25 1.37 -2.67
C TYR A 337 10.53 2.02 -3.17
N TRP A 338 11.60 1.24 -3.38
CA TRP A 338 12.82 1.74 -4.00
C TRP A 338 12.56 2.23 -5.44
N LYS A 339 11.93 1.40 -6.27
CA LYS A 339 11.58 1.74 -7.65
C LYS A 339 10.53 2.87 -7.71
N ASN A 340 9.53 2.85 -6.83
CA ASN A 340 8.55 3.92 -6.67
C ASN A 340 9.23 5.27 -6.34
N SER A 341 10.20 5.31 -5.42
CA SER A 341 10.90 6.55 -5.06
C SER A 341 11.70 7.12 -6.23
N ILE A 342 12.38 6.27 -7.01
CA ILE A 342 13.10 6.67 -8.24
C ILE A 342 12.11 7.28 -9.24
N GLY A 343 11.04 6.55 -9.54
CA GLY A 343 10.09 6.98 -10.55
C GLY A 343 9.25 8.18 -10.13
N MET A 344 8.94 8.34 -8.84
CA MET A 344 8.27 9.52 -8.30
C MET A 344 9.13 10.77 -8.49
N ASN A 345 10.43 10.73 -8.09
CA ASN A 345 11.33 11.86 -8.30
C ASN A 345 11.47 12.21 -9.79
N LYS A 346 11.57 11.19 -10.65
CA LYS A 346 11.62 11.39 -12.10
C LYS A 346 10.33 12.01 -12.64
N ALA A 347 9.17 11.49 -12.26
CA ALA A 347 7.87 11.97 -12.71
C ALA A 347 7.55 13.38 -12.20
N ILE A 348 8.02 13.77 -11.01
CA ILE A 348 7.89 15.15 -10.51
C ILE A 348 8.59 16.13 -11.45
N ILE A 349 9.76 15.77 -11.97
CA ILE A 349 10.54 16.59 -12.91
C ILE A 349 9.90 16.57 -14.29
N ASP A 350 9.68 15.38 -14.85
CA ASP A 350 9.21 15.20 -16.22
C ASP A 350 7.81 15.79 -16.45
N ASN A 351 6.93 15.75 -15.43
CA ASN A 351 5.55 16.26 -15.50
C ASN A 351 5.40 17.70 -15.00
N ASP A 352 6.49 18.43 -14.74
CA ASP A 352 6.50 19.80 -14.19
C ASP A 352 5.60 19.98 -12.94
N VAL A 353 5.66 19.03 -12.00
CA VAL A 353 4.81 19.07 -10.80
C VAL A 353 5.14 20.28 -9.93
N LEU A 354 6.42 20.67 -9.86
CA LEU A 354 6.84 21.86 -9.12
C LEU A 354 6.30 23.16 -9.73
N GLY A 355 6.21 23.25 -11.06
CA GLY A 355 5.55 24.36 -11.75
C GLY A 355 4.04 24.37 -11.49
N ALA A 356 3.39 23.21 -11.55
CA ALA A 356 1.97 23.08 -11.23
C ALA A 356 1.64 23.53 -9.79
N LYS A 357 2.47 23.16 -8.80
CA LYS A 357 2.31 23.62 -7.40
C LYS A 357 2.50 25.13 -7.26
N ALA A 358 3.53 25.71 -7.90
CA ALA A 358 3.75 27.16 -7.88
C ALA A 358 2.55 27.95 -8.45
N GLU A 359 1.92 27.45 -9.52
CA GLU A 359 0.73 28.08 -10.09
C GLU A 359 -0.49 27.98 -9.17
N ILE A 360 -0.64 26.89 -8.41
CA ILE A 360 -1.67 26.76 -7.37
C ILE A 360 -1.43 27.76 -6.24
N GLU A 361 -0.21 27.86 -5.75
CA GLU A 361 0.18 28.78 -4.67
C GLU A 361 -0.01 30.24 -5.06
N LYS A 362 0.33 30.61 -6.29
CA LYS A 362 0.08 31.96 -6.82
C LYS A 362 -1.42 32.32 -6.83
N LYS A 363 -2.27 31.36 -7.23
CA LYS A 363 -3.73 31.53 -7.17
C LYS A 363 -4.22 31.62 -5.73
N TYR A 364 -3.68 30.77 -4.85
CA TYR A 364 -4.01 30.79 -3.43
C TYR A 364 -3.65 32.11 -2.77
N ALA A 365 -2.45 32.66 -3.01
CA ALA A 365 -2.02 33.95 -2.49
C ALA A 365 -2.95 35.08 -2.95
N SER A 366 -3.38 35.06 -4.21
CA SER A 366 -4.36 36.02 -4.74
C SER A 366 -5.74 35.86 -4.07
N PHE A 367 -6.17 34.62 -3.82
CA PHE A 367 -7.42 34.32 -3.12
C PHE A 367 -7.38 34.70 -1.63
N ALA A 368 -6.22 34.59 -0.99
CA ALA A 368 -6.01 34.82 0.43
C ALA A 368 -5.90 36.31 0.80
N GLN A 369 -5.67 37.19 -0.19
CA GLN A 369 -5.53 38.62 0.05
C GLN A 369 -6.74 39.20 0.79
N GLY A 370 -6.50 39.84 1.94
CA GLY A 370 -7.55 40.41 2.78
C GLY A 370 -8.36 39.39 3.60
N LYS A 371 -7.93 38.13 3.66
CA LYS A 371 -8.51 37.07 4.51
C LYS A 371 -7.50 36.63 5.56
N PRO A 372 -7.57 37.16 6.80
CA PRO A 372 -6.59 36.91 7.85
C PRO A 372 -6.36 35.43 8.17
N GLU A 373 -7.35 34.58 7.95
CA GLU A 373 -7.29 33.14 8.16
C GLU A 373 -6.46 32.37 7.12
N TYR A 374 -6.15 32.97 5.96
CA TYR A 374 -5.41 32.35 4.85
C TYR A 374 -4.13 33.11 4.47
N GLU A 375 -4.09 34.41 4.74
CA GLU A 375 -2.96 35.28 4.41
C GLU A 375 -1.68 34.84 5.14
N GLY A 376 -0.59 34.68 4.39
CA GLY A 376 0.71 34.27 4.93
C GLY A 376 0.83 32.79 5.29
N VAL A 377 -0.17 31.94 4.98
CA VAL A 377 -0.14 30.51 5.37
C VAL A 377 0.96 29.75 4.63
N VAL A 378 1.10 29.94 3.32
CA VAL A 378 2.11 29.22 2.50
C VAL A 378 3.52 29.64 2.91
N GLU A 379 3.74 30.93 3.16
CA GLU A 379 5.04 31.47 3.59
C GLU A 379 5.47 30.91 4.95
N LYS A 380 4.52 30.65 5.85
CA LYS A 380 4.79 30.00 7.14
C LYS A 380 5.14 28.52 6.98
N ILE A 381 4.45 27.82 6.07
CA ILE A 381 4.79 26.44 5.70
C ILE A 381 6.22 26.40 5.16
N ASP A 382 6.54 27.25 4.19
CA ASP A 382 7.87 27.32 3.59
C ASP A 382 8.99 27.54 4.62
N ALA A 383 8.78 28.45 5.57
CA ALA A 383 9.75 28.73 6.62
C ALA A 383 9.97 27.55 7.58
N ILE A 384 8.92 26.78 7.89
CA ILE A 384 9.05 25.55 8.69
C ILE A 384 9.83 24.50 7.91
N ILE A 385 9.47 24.28 6.65
CA ILE A 385 10.11 23.28 5.77
C ILE A 385 11.60 23.58 5.56
N GLU A 386 11.97 24.84 5.33
CA GLU A 386 13.37 25.26 5.20
C GLU A 386 14.19 24.85 6.44
N LYS A 387 13.61 25.06 7.64
CA LYS A 387 14.27 24.77 8.91
C LYS A 387 14.30 23.27 9.24
N SER A 388 13.27 22.51 8.88
CA SER A 388 13.11 21.10 9.28
C SER A 388 13.77 20.11 8.32
N THR A 389 13.94 20.48 7.05
CA THR A 389 14.46 19.61 5.99
C THR A 389 15.81 18.95 6.32
N PRO A 390 16.83 19.65 6.89
CA PRO A 390 18.10 19.01 7.23
C PRO A 390 17.95 17.89 8.26
N THR A 391 17.15 18.11 9.32
CA THR A 391 16.87 17.11 10.36
C THR A 391 16.08 15.95 9.81
N LEU A 392 15.08 16.21 8.95
CA LEU A 392 14.30 15.17 8.29
C LEU A 392 15.18 14.28 7.41
N ARG A 393 16.07 14.88 6.61
CA ARG A 393 17.02 14.14 5.78
C ARG A 393 17.87 13.21 6.63
N GLN A 394 18.47 13.73 7.70
CA GLN A 394 19.30 12.93 8.60
C GLN A 394 18.50 11.78 9.24
N LEU A 395 17.27 12.06 9.68
CA LEU A 395 16.35 11.06 10.24
C LEU A 395 16.08 9.94 9.24
N TYR A 396 15.72 10.27 8.00
CA TYR A 396 15.39 9.27 6.98
C TYR A 396 16.57 8.42 6.57
N TYR A 397 17.75 9.00 6.34
CA TYR A 397 18.96 8.20 6.06
C TYR A 397 19.29 7.26 7.22
N THR A 398 19.22 7.75 8.46
CA THR A 398 19.50 6.94 9.65
C THR A 398 18.47 5.82 9.81
N ASN A 399 17.18 6.11 9.58
CA ASN A 399 16.10 5.14 9.69
C ASN A 399 16.18 4.08 8.59
N GLU A 400 16.31 4.46 7.32
CA GLU A 400 16.39 3.53 6.19
C GLU A 400 17.63 2.63 6.29
N ALA A 401 18.78 3.17 6.71
CA ALA A 401 19.99 2.38 6.93
C ALA A 401 19.85 1.43 8.12
N LEU A 402 19.55 1.94 9.31
CA LEU A 402 19.80 1.19 10.55
C LEU A 402 18.58 0.45 11.10
N ARG A 403 17.37 0.82 10.66
CA ARG A 403 16.12 0.14 11.01
C ARG A 403 15.47 -0.52 9.77
N GLY A 404 15.60 0.12 8.61
CA GLY A 404 15.05 -0.37 7.35
C GLY A 404 15.86 -1.52 6.74
N ALA A 405 17.20 -1.45 6.80
CA ALA A 405 18.07 -2.42 6.14
C ALA A 405 18.62 -3.51 7.06
N ILE A 406 19.09 -3.16 8.26
CA ILE A 406 19.71 -4.09 9.21
C ILE A 406 18.65 -4.64 10.18
N GLU A 407 18.47 -5.95 10.18
CA GLU A 407 17.50 -6.65 11.02
C GLU A 407 18.07 -6.99 12.40
N PHE A 408 19.36 -7.36 12.48
CA PHE A 408 19.99 -7.76 13.71
C PHE A 408 20.19 -6.59 14.68
N GLY A 409 20.05 -6.88 15.96
CA GLY A 409 20.28 -5.93 17.03
C GLY A 409 19.85 -6.48 18.39
N SER A 410 19.73 -5.58 19.34
CA SER A 410 19.31 -5.86 20.70
C SER A 410 18.21 -4.92 21.15
N THR A 411 17.27 -5.44 21.92
CA THR A 411 16.23 -4.66 22.58
C THR A 411 16.79 -4.03 23.86
N TYR A 412 17.58 -2.96 23.70
CA TYR A 412 18.34 -2.35 24.81
C TYR A 412 17.48 -1.95 26.02
N LEU A 413 16.22 -1.55 25.81
CA LEU A 413 15.28 -1.25 26.91
C LEU A 413 14.90 -2.51 27.73
N ILE A 414 14.77 -3.67 27.09
CA ILE A 414 14.55 -4.94 27.79
C ILE A 414 15.82 -5.31 28.57
N MET A 415 16.99 -5.11 27.97
CA MET A 415 18.28 -5.29 28.66
C MET A 415 18.41 -4.37 29.88
N ASP A 416 17.98 -3.11 29.79
CA ASP A 416 17.94 -2.17 30.91
C ASP A 416 16.98 -2.62 32.01
N ASN A 417 15.81 -3.18 31.66
CA ASN A 417 14.89 -3.75 32.64
C ASN A 417 15.50 -4.97 33.35
N ILE A 418 16.24 -5.82 32.65
CA ILE A 418 16.99 -6.93 33.28
C ILE A 418 18.06 -6.39 34.22
N LYS A 419 18.84 -5.38 33.80
CA LYS A 419 19.85 -4.71 34.64
C LYS A 419 19.21 -4.15 35.91
N LYS A 420 18.14 -3.36 35.78
CA LYS A 420 17.39 -2.79 36.89
C LYS A 420 16.86 -3.87 37.84
N ALA A 421 16.29 -4.94 37.29
CA ALA A 421 15.78 -6.06 38.10
C ALA A 421 16.88 -6.75 38.91
N LEU A 422 18.10 -6.88 38.35
CA LEU A 422 19.25 -7.44 39.07
C LEU A 422 19.75 -6.52 40.20
N GLU A 423 19.80 -5.21 39.95
CA GLU A 423 20.22 -4.21 40.93
C GLU A 423 19.22 -4.08 42.09
N GLU A 424 17.93 -4.08 41.78
CA GLU A 424 16.82 -3.97 42.74
C GLU A 424 16.42 -5.31 43.38
N LYS A 425 16.98 -6.44 42.91
CA LYS A 425 16.60 -7.81 43.30
C LYS A 425 15.10 -8.09 43.09
N ASN A 426 14.56 -7.63 41.96
CA ASN A 426 13.15 -7.78 41.59
C ASN A 426 12.96 -9.01 40.69
N ASP A 427 12.65 -10.16 41.30
CA ASP A 427 12.49 -11.42 40.58
C ASP A 427 11.34 -11.39 39.55
N SER A 428 10.24 -10.71 39.86
CA SER A 428 9.09 -10.64 38.95
C SER A 428 9.44 -9.89 37.67
N LEU A 429 10.11 -8.73 37.79
CA LEU A 429 10.57 -7.96 36.65
C LEU A 429 11.63 -8.72 35.85
N LEU A 430 12.52 -9.43 36.55
CA LEU A 430 13.56 -10.24 35.92
C LEU A 430 12.96 -11.35 35.04
N GLN A 431 12.02 -12.13 35.56
CA GLN A 431 11.40 -13.22 34.78
C GLN A 431 10.58 -12.67 33.60
N ALA A 432 9.81 -11.60 33.82
CA ALA A 432 9.05 -10.96 32.74
C ALA A 432 9.98 -10.44 31.62
N SER A 433 11.07 -9.75 31.98
CA SER A 433 12.02 -9.18 31.02
C SER A 433 12.82 -10.26 30.29
N LYS A 434 13.18 -11.36 30.97
CA LYS A 434 13.81 -12.53 30.33
C LYS A 434 12.90 -13.14 29.26
N LYS A 435 11.61 -13.33 29.57
CA LYS A 435 10.63 -13.83 28.60
C LYS A 435 10.44 -12.86 27.43
N GLN A 436 10.42 -11.55 27.70
CA GLN A 436 10.38 -10.54 26.64
C GLN A 436 11.62 -10.58 25.75
N LEU A 437 12.80 -10.80 26.32
CA LEU A 437 14.04 -10.91 25.55
C LEU A 437 14.05 -12.17 24.68
N GLU A 438 13.59 -13.30 25.21
CA GLU A 438 13.44 -14.55 24.46
C GLU A 438 12.48 -14.37 23.28
N ASN A 439 11.30 -13.78 23.52
CA ASN A 439 10.34 -13.47 22.46
C ASN A 439 10.92 -12.52 21.41
N ALA A 440 11.71 -11.52 21.82
CA ALA A 440 12.37 -10.60 20.89
C ALA A 440 13.44 -11.30 20.05
N TYR A 441 14.20 -12.21 20.66
CA TYR A 441 15.18 -13.04 19.95
C TYR A 441 14.49 -13.94 18.91
N ASP A 442 13.43 -14.65 19.30
CA ASP A 442 12.69 -15.56 18.41
C ASP A 442 11.97 -14.80 17.29
N GLY A 443 11.54 -13.55 17.57
CA GLY A 443 10.96 -12.66 16.57
C GLY A 443 11.95 -12.25 15.47
N ILE A 444 13.22 -12.01 15.81
CA ILE A 444 14.29 -11.72 14.84
C ILE A 444 14.76 -13.01 14.17
N HIS A 445 15.13 -14.03 14.96
CA HIS A 445 15.62 -15.33 14.49
C HIS A 445 14.48 -16.27 14.09
N ASN A 446 13.53 -15.74 13.33
CA ASN A 446 12.43 -16.51 12.77
C ASN A 446 12.89 -17.28 11.53
N LYS A 447 11.96 -18.05 10.93
CA LYS A 447 12.25 -18.88 9.76
C LYS A 447 12.73 -18.10 8.52
N ASP A 448 12.45 -16.80 8.44
CA ASP A 448 12.71 -15.93 7.30
C ASP A 448 13.96 -15.03 7.50
N TYR A 449 14.70 -15.24 8.60
CA TYR A 449 15.95 -14.55 8.89
C TYR A 449 17.16 -15.45 8.62
N ASP A 450 18.19 -14.86 8.03
CA ASP A 450 19.51 -15.47 7.90
C ASP A 450 20.58 -14.51 8.44
N HIS A 451 21.31 -14.98 9.45
CA HIS A 451 22.25 -14.18 10.22
C HIS A 451 23.45 -13.69 9.39
N GLU A 452 23.91 -14.48 8.42
CA GLU A 452 25.06 -14.13 7.58
C GLU A 452 24.67 -13.22 6.43
N VAL A 453 23.44 -13.35 5.92
CA VAL A 453 22.88 -12.39 4.95
C VAL A 453 22.74 -11.02 5.61
N ASP A 454 22.16 -10.94 6.80
CA ASP A 454 22.01 -9.67 7.51
C ASP A 454 23.37 -9.07 7.92
N ARG A 455 24.35 -9.90 8.30
CA ARG A 455 25.74 -9.48 8.51
C ARG A 455 26.32 -8.81 7.27
N ALA A 456 26.11 -9.41 6.09
CA ALA A 456 26.57 -8.85 4.82
C ALA A 456 25.88 -7.52 4.49
N VAL A 457 24.58 -7.40 4.78
CA VAL A 457 23.84 -6.14 4.66
C VAL A 457 24.43 -5.08 5.58
N ALA A 458 24.67 -5.38 6.86
CA ALA A 458 25.26 -4.44 7.81
C ALA A 458 26.64 -3.95 7.37
N LYS A 459 27.50 -4.86 6.86
CA LYS A 459 28.83 -4.52 6.31
C LYS A 459 28.76 -3.54 5.12
N ALA A 460 27.71 -3.61 4.31
CA ALA A 460 27.50 -2.69 3.20
C ALA A 460 26.85 -1.36 3.63
N ILE A 461 25.88 -1.43 4.55
CA ILE A 461 25.06 -0.29 4.94
C ILE A 461 25.81 0.71 5.82
N LEU A 462 26.59 0.26 6.81
CA LEU A 462 27.29 1.17 7.72
C LEU A 462 28.25 2.14 7.01
N PRO A 463 29.12 1.72 6.07
CA PRO A 463 29.95 2.65 5.31
C PRO A 463 29.14 3.50 4.32
N ALA A 464 28.05 2.97 3.74
CA ALA A 464 27.18 3.75 2.85
C ALA A 464 26.52 4.92 3.59
N LEU A 465 26.05 4.70 4.82
CA LEU A 465 25.49 5.76 5.65
C LEU A 465 26.55 6.81 6.03
N ALA A 466 27.78 6.40 6.38
CA ALA A 466 28.89 7.32 6.67
C ALA A 466 29.31 8.16 5.47
N LYS A 467 29.08 7.68 4.25
CA LYS A 467 29.31 8.45 3.02
C LYS A 467 28.18 9.46 2.75
N ALA A 468 26.95 9.13 3.16
CA ALA A 468 25.77 9.94 2.90
C ALA A 468 25.57 11.08 3.94
N LEU A 469 26.07 10.91 5.15
CA LEU A 469 25.92 11.87 6.25
C LEU A 469 27.27 12.46 6.69
N ASN A 470 27.22 13.64 7.31
CA ASN A 470 28.38 14.27 7.91
C ASN A 470 28.80 13.53 9.20
N ALA A 471 30.08 13.63 9.59
CA ALA A 471 30.60 12.91 10.76
C ALA A 471 29.87 13.23 12.08
N ASN A 472 29.39 14.47 12.25
CA ASN A 472 28.61 14.91 13.41
C ASN A 472 27.13 14.50 13.35
N GLU A 473 26.64 14.03 12.21
CA GLU A 473 25.28 13.55 12.01
C GLU A 473 25.13 12.05 12.34
N LEU A 474 26.25 11.32 12.35
CA LEU A 474 26.25 9.87 12.57
C LEU A 474 25.97 9.51 14.04
N PRO A 475 25.32 8.36 14.30
CA PRO A 475 25.19 7.83 15.65
C PRO A 475 26.54 7.64 16.36
N SER A 476 26.53 7.74 17.68
CA SER A 476 27.76 7.70 18.49
C SER A 476 28.60 6.43 18.32
N PHE A 477 28.02 5.29 17.93
CA PHE A 477 28.77 4.06 17.69
C PHE A 477 29.80 4.19 16.55
N TYR A 478 29.65 5.15 15.63
CA TYR A 478 30.69 5.44 14.63
C TYR A 478 31.99 5.95 15.27
N GLN A 479 31.94 6.54 16.46
CA GLN A 479 33.14 6.88 17.22
C GLN A 479 33.86 5.62 17.71
N THR A 480 33.11 4.59 18.12
CA THR A 480 33.65 3.26 18.46
C THR A 480 34.31 2.61 17.25
N ILE A 481 33.68 2.69 16.07
CA ILE A 481 34.27 2.18 14.81
C ILE A 481 35.62 2.87 14.54
N ASN A 482 35.66 4.20 14.60
CA ASN A 482 36.87 4.96 14.31
C ASN A 482 37.98 4.77 15.38
N GLY A 483 37.60 4.67 16.65
CA GLY A 483 38.53 4.54 17.77
C GLY A 483 38.99 3.10 18.00
N GLU A 484 38.08 2.24 18.45
CA GLU A 484 38.39 0.87 18.87
C GLU A 484 38.68 -0.05 17.68
N PHE A 485 37.95 0.13 16.59
CA PHE A 485 38.09 -0.68 15.36
C PHE A 485 38.92 0.02 14.28
N LYS A 486 39.51 1.18 14.57
CA LYS A 486 40.42 1.93 13.67
C LYS A 486 39.82 2.23 12.28
N GLY A 487 38.50 2.42 12.21
CA GLY A 487 37.76 2.67 10.98
C GLY A 487 37.35 1.40 10.22
N ASP A 488 37.59 0.21 10.75
CA ASP A 488 37.21 -1.06 10.13
C ASP A 488 35.75 -1.42 10.45
N TYR A 489 34.86 -1.09 9.51
CA TYR A 489 33.44 -1.46 9.58
C TYR A 489 33.22 -2.96 9.66
N ASN A 490 34.02 -3.77 8.96
CA ASN A 490 33.84 -5.22 8.93
C ASN A 490 34.14 -5.82 10.29
N ALA A 491 35.27 -5.43 10.90
CA ALA A 491 35.64 -5.89 12.23
C ALA A 491 34.62 -5.48 13.30
N TYR A 492 34.04 -4.27 13.19
CA TYR A 492 32.98 -3.83 14.09
C TYR A 492 31.71 -4.67 13.95
N VAL A 493 31.26 -4.91 12.71
CA VAL A 493 30.09 -5.75 12.43
C VAL A 493 30.34 -7.19 12.89
N ASP A 494 31.50 -7.77 12.58
CA ASP A 494 31.84 -9.13 13.02
C ASP A 494 31.81 -9.25 14.54
N ASN A 495 32.31 -8.24 15.28
CA ASN A 495 32.20 -8.24 16.73
C ASN A 495 30.75 -8.24 17.24
N ILE A 496 29.83 -7.50 16.59
CA ILE A 496 28.41 -7.50 16.95
C ILE A 496 27.78 -8.88 16.69
N TYR A 497 28.01 -9.43 15.51
CA TYR A 497 27.35 -10.66 15.05
C TYR A 497 27.94 -11.91 15.71
N ASP A 498 29.22 -11.91 16.10
CA ASP A 498 29.86 -13.08 16.73
C ASP A 498 29.75 -13.09 18.25
N ASN A 499 29.85 -11.92 18.90
CA ASN A 499 30.08 -11.84 20.35
C ASN A 499 28.87 -11.34 21.16
N SER A 500 27.75 -11.00 20.54
CA SER A 500 26.55 -10.59 21.28
C SER A 500 25.89 -11.75 22.02
N ILE A 501 25.23 -11.41 23.13
CA ILE A 501 24.24 -12.24 23.81
C ILE A 501 23.19 -12.77 22.82
N LEU A 502 22.80 -11.95 21.82
CA LEU A 502 21.75 -12.29 20.88
C LEU A 502 22.26 -12.87 19.56
N SER A 503 23.57 -13.08 19.42
CA SER A 503 24.17 -13.64 18.20
C SER A 503 23.65 -15.03 17.83
N ASN A 504 23.33 -15.85 18.83
CA ASN A 504 22.82 -17.20 18.63
C ASN A 504 22.14 -17.71 19.91
N ARG A 505 21.39 -18.80 19.76
CA ARG A 505 20.60 -19.39 20.84
C ARG A 505 21.46 -19.82 22.04
N LYS A 506 22.65 -20.36 21.79
CA LYS A 506 23.60 -20.77 22.84
C LYS A 506 24.06 -19.59 23.69
N ASN A 507 24.33 -18.44 23.08
CA ASN A 507 24.71 -17.21 23.79
C ASN A 507 23.54 -16.68 24.63
N LEU A 508 22.33 -16.66 24.05
CA LEU A 508 21.12 -16.24 24.76
C LEU A 508 20.83 -17.14 25.95
N ASP A 509 20.80 -18.46 25.78
CA ASP A 509 20.50 -19.41 26.85
C ASP A 509 21.51 -19.30 27.99
N LYS A 510 22.80 -19.14 27.65
CA LYS A 510 23.86 -18.90 28.65
C LYS A 510 23.60 -17.62 29.44
N PHE A 511 23.16 -16.54 28.79
CA PHE A 511 22.82 -15.30 29.45
C PHE A 511 21.55 -15.44 30.30
N LEU A 512 20.48 -16.04 29.78
CA LEU A 512 19.22 -16.24 30.50
C LEU A 512 19.42 -17.13 31.73
N ALA A 513 20.30 -18.13 31.68
CA ALA A 513 20.61 -18.97 32.83
C ALA A 513 21.26 -18.18 33.98
N LYS A 514 22.12 -17.20 33.67
CA LYS A 514 22.84 -16.40 34.67
C LYS A 514 23.09 -14.96 34.18
N PRO A 515 22.06 -14.10 34.14
CA PRO A 515 22.21 -12.75 33.67
C PRO A 515 23.04 -11.93 34.67
N THR A 516 23.90 -11.05 34.15
CA THR A 516 24.70 -10.13 34.98
C THR A 516 24.72 -8.75 34.35
N VAL A 517 24.76 -7.71 35.19
CA VAL A 517 24.88 -6.31 34.76
C VAL A 517 26.07 -6.12 33.83
N LYS A 518 27.24 -6.68 34.20
CA LYS A 518 28.46 -6.60 33.40
C LYS A 518 28.34 -7.25 32.01
N ALA A 519 27.55 -8.32 31.87
CA ALA A 519 27.32 -8.94 30.57
C ALA A 519 26.48 -8.03 29.66
N ILE A 520 25.45 -7.37 30.21
CA ILE A 520 24.61 -6.40 29.50
C ILE A 520 25.44 -5.18 29.07
N GLU A 521 26.22 -4.62 29.97
CA GLU A 521 27.04 -3.42 29.71
C GLU A 521 28.15 -3.65 28.67
N LYS A 522 28.58 -4.90 28.49
CA LYS A 522 29.60 -5.29 27.52
C LYS A 522 29.04 -5.87 26.22
N ASP A 523 27.72 -5.99 26.10
CA ASP A 523 27.11 -6.60 24.92
C ASP A 523 27.19 -5.63 23.70
N PRO A 524 27.90 -6.00 22.62
CA PRO A 524 28.12 -5.09 21.50
C PRO A 524 26.83 -4.75 20.73
N ALA A 525 25.90 -5.70 20.58
CA ALA A 525 24.61 -5.42 19.92
C ALA A 525 23.74 -4.46 20.73
N THR A 526 23.78 -4.54 22.07
CA THR A 526 23.08 -3.63 22.99
C THR A 526 23.65 -2.23 22.91
N ALA A 527 24.98 -2.07 22.88
CA ALA A 527 25.63 -0.77 22.70
C ALA A 527 25.28 -0.15 21.33
N TYR A 528 25.38 -0.92 20.24
CA TYR A 528 24.98 -0.50 18.90
C TYR A 528 23.51 -0.07 18.86
N SER A 529 22.61 -0.91 19.39
CA SER A 529 21.17 -0.65 19.33
C SER A 529 20.75 0.54 20.19
N ARG A 530 21.40 0.75 21.34
CA ARG A 530 21.19 1.95 22.15
C ARG A 530 21.57 3.20 21.38
N SER A 531 22.80 3.28 20.87
CA SER A 531 23.29 4.42 20.10
C SER A 531 22.40 4.73 18.89
N LYS A 532 21.98 3.71 18.15
CA LYS A 532 21.02 3.82 17.05
C LYS A 532 19.68 4.42 17.49
N ASN A 533 19.04 3.83 18.50
CA ASN A 533 17.69 4.22 18.92
C ASN A 533 17.67 5.59 19.59
N GLU A 534 18.69 5.92 20.39
CA GLU A 534 18.84 7.26 20.99
C GLU A 534 18.98 8.32 19.89
N LYS A 535 19.77 8.06 18.83
CA LYS A 535 19.89 9.00 17.72
C LYS A 535 18.56 9.18 16.96
N LEU A 536 17.84 8.10 16.69
CA LEU A 536 16.53 8.16 16.04
C LEU A 536 15.49 8.91 16.90
N GLN A 537 15.51 8.71 18.23
CA GLN A 537 14.63 9.42 19.17
C GLN A 537 14.97 10.91 19.25
N GLU A 538 16.27 11.25 19.30
CA GLU A 538 16.76 12.63 19.26
C GLU A 538 16.26 13.35 18.01
N LEU A 539 16.50 12.77 16.83
CA LEU A 539 16.10 13.35 15.55
C LEU A 539 14.58 13.43 15.39
N GLY A 540 13.85 12.40 15.82
CA GLY A 540 12.39 12.42 15.81
C GLY A 540 11.83 13.53 16.68
N LYS A 541 12.38 13.72 17.89
CA LYS A 541 11.98 14.81 18.80
C LYS A 541 12.31 16.18 18.20
N GLN A 542 13.52 16.36 17.70
CA GLN A 542 13.93 17.61 17.05
C GLN A 542 13.03 17.94 15.87
N TYR A 543 12.75 16.98 14.99
CA TYR A 543 11.88 17.18 13.85
C TYR A 543 10.45 17.59 14.28
N MET A 544 9.85 16.90 15.26
CA MET A 544 8.54 17.27 15.79
C MET A 544 8.51 18.70 16.38
N GLU A 545 9.58 19.12 17.06
CA GLU A 545 9.70 20.48 17.60
C GLU A 545 9.85 21.52 16.48
N LEU A 546 10.54 21.18 15.38
CA LEU A 546 10.73 22.06 14.22
C LEU A 546 9.45 22.24 13.41
N GLU A 547 8.64 21.18 13.28
CA GLU A 547 7.36 21.15 12.54
C GLU A 547 6.17 21.67 13.36
N SER A 548 6.39 22.13 14.59
CA SER A 548 5.31 22.54 15.48
C SER A 548 4.40 23.60 14.84
N GLY A 549 3.09 23.28 14.76
CA GLY A 549 2.07 24.16 14.20
C GLY A 549 1.76 23.92 12.73
N MET A 550 2.48 23.03 12.04
CA MET A 550 2.23 22.65 10.65
C MET A 550 0.80 22.16 10.44
N GLU A 551 0.24 21.40 11.39
CA GLU A 551 -1.10 20.81 11.26
C GLU A 551 -2.20 21.87 11.10
N LEU A 552 -2.08 22.99 11.83
CA LEU A 552 -3.04 24.10 11.74
C LEU A 552 -2.86 24.89 10.44
N LEU A 553 -1.62 25.02 9.95
CA LEU A 553 -1.33 25.64 8.66
C LEU A 553 -1.90 24.81 7.51
N HIS A 554 -1.71 23.49 7.51
CA HIS A 554 -2.33 22.58 6.55
C HIS A 554 -3.84 22.61 6.60
N LYS A 555 -4.43 22.65 7.81
CA LYS A 555 -5.87 22.78 7.98
C LYS A 555 -6.40 24.05 7.32
N ALA A 556 -5.74 25.19 7.53
CA ALA A 556 -6.10 26.47 6.91
C ALA A 556 -5.89 26.44 5.39
N TYR A 557 -4.74 25.94 4.94
CA TYR A 557 -4.38 25.85 3.52
C TYR A 557 -5.37 25.01 2.72
N ILE A 558 -5.67 23.80 3.20
CA ILE A 558 -6.59 22.88 2.53
C ILE A 558 -8.02 23.42 2.54
N ARG A 559 -8.45 24.09 3.62
CA ARG A 559 -9.75 24.77 3.66
C ARG A 559 -9.80 25.88 2.60
N GLY A 560 -8.80 26.74 2.55
CA GLY A 560 -8.73 27.83 1.57
C GLY A 560 -8.66 27.32 0.12
N LEU A 561 -7.94 26.24 -0.16
CA LEU A 561 -7.94 25.58 -1.46
C LEU A 561 -9.33 25.05 -1.85
N GLY A 562 -10.06 24.48 -0.89
CA GLY A 562 -11.44 24.01 -1.09
C GLY A 562 -12.39 25.16 -1.42
N GLU A 563 -12.32 26.26 -0.66
CA GLU A 563 -13.14 27.46 -0.88
C GLU A 563 -12.81 28.16 -2.20
N MET A 564 -11.53 28.24 -2.56
CA MET A 564 -11.08 28.81 -3.83
C MET A 564 -11.63 28.06 -5.06
N LYS A 565 -11.86 26.74 -4.94
CA LYS A 565 -12.33 25.88 -6.04
C LYS A 565 -13.86 25.81 -6.18
N GLN A 566 -14.64 26.35 -5.24
CA GLN A 566 -16.10 26.28 -5.29
C GLN A 566 -16.66 26.87 -6.60
N PRO A 567 -17.69 26.25 -7.22
CA PRO A 567 -18.50 25.11 -6.74
C PRO A 567 -17.95 23.72 -7.14
N VAL A 568 -16.70 23.60 -7.60
CA VAL A 568 -16.14 22.32 -8.05
C VAL A 568 -15.97 21.37 -6.85
N PRO A 569 -16.47 20.13 -6.91
CA PRO A 569 -16.27 19.13 -5.85
C PRO A 569 -14.79 18.86 -5.56
N SER A 570 -14.49 18.52 -4.31
CA SER A 570 -13.15 18.12 -3.84
C SER A 570 -13.17 16.72 -3.23
N TYR A 571 -12.02 16.06 -3.23
CA TYR A 571 -11.78 14.79 -2.53
C TYR A 571 -10.61 14.95 -1.53
N PRO A 572 -10.62 14.24 -0.40
CA PRO A 572 -9.51 14.30 0.55
C PRO A 572 -8.37 13.38 0.10
N ASP A 573 -7.16 13.64 0.61
CA ASP A 573 -6.05 12.71 0.48
C ASP A 573 -6.42 11.30 0.95
N ALA A 574 -5.84 10.28 0.33
CA ALA A 574 -5.98 8.90 0.74
C ALA A 574 -5.43 8.70 2.16
N ASN A 575 -6.07 7.83 2.93
CA ASN A 575 -5.69 7.51 4.32
C ASN A 575 -6.10 6.09 4.72
N PHE A 576 -6.05 5.16 3.76
CA PHE A 576 -6.41 3.75 3.90
C PHE A 576 -7.84 3.54 4.39
N THR A 577 -8.76 4.23 3.72
CA THR A 577 -10.22 4.10 3.89
C THR A 577 -10.86 3.83 2.55
N MET A 578 -12.08 3.27 2.55
CA MET A 578 -12.75 2.92 1.30
C MET A 578 -13.04 4.17 0.45
N ARG A 579 -12.54 4.17 -0.78
CA ARG A 579 -12.76 5.21 -1.80
C ARG A 579 -13.30 4.61 -3.08
N LEU A 580 -13.91 5.45 -3.90
CA LEU A 580 -14.27 5.15 -5.28
C LEU A 580 -13.52 6.08 -6.23
N THR A 581 -13.01 5.54 -7.33
CA THR A 581 -12.52 6.29 -8.49
C THR A 581 -13.21 5.76 -9.74
N TYR A 582 -13.41 6.59 -10.75
CA TYR A 582 -14.09 6.23 -12.00
C TYR A 582 -13.38 6.85 -13.20
N GLY A 583 -13.59 6.25 -14.37
CA GLY A 583 -12.90 6.62 -15.59
C GLY A 583 -13.27 5.65 -16.71
N ASN A 584 -12.37 5.50 -17.68
CA ASN A 584 -12.60 4.67 -18.86
C ASN A 584 -11.37 3.82 -19.21
N VAL A 585 -11.60 2.74 -19.94
CA VAL A 585 -10.54 1.97 -20.62
C VAL A 585 -9.88 2.86 -21.66
N LYS A 586 -8.55 3.04 -21.60
CA LYS A 586 -7.88 4.04 -22.47
C LYS A 586 -6.40 3.81 -22.71
N SER A 587 -5.98 3.94 -23.97
CA SER A 587 -4.57 3.99 -24.39
C SER A 587 -3.86 5.26 -23.91
N TYR A 588 -2.56 5.36 -24.09
CA TYR A 588 -1.82 6.60 -23.85
C TYR A 588 -0.52 6.69 -24.65
N SER A 589 0.06 7.89 -24.70
CA SER A 589 1.33 8.14 -25.40
C SER A 589 2.33 8.71 -24.37
N PRO A 590 3.27 7.89 -23.87
CA PRO A 590 4.18 8.31 -22.79
C PRO A 590 5.19 9.39 -23.22
N ARG A 591 5.50 9.45 -24.51
CA ARG A 591 6.48 10.37 -25.12
C ARG A 591 6.29 10.43 -26.63
N ASP A 592 7.00 11.35 -27.27
CA ASP A 592 7.00 11.49 -28.72
C ASP A 592 7.29 10.17 -29.45
N ALA A 593 6.58 9.94 -30.56
CA ALA A 593 6.63 8.75 -31.40
C ALA A 593 6.34 7.39 -30.72
N VAL A 594 5.90 7.37 -29.47
CA VAL A 594 5.53 6.13 -28.75
C VAL A 594 4.06 6.18 -28.37
N HIS A 595 3.32 5.16 -28.80
CA HIS A 595 1.94 4.94 -28.41
C HIS A 595 1.80 3.57 -27.77
N TYR A 596 1.14 3.50 -26.62
CA TYR A 596 0.81 2.26 -25.95
C TYR A 596 -0.69 2.03 -26.00
N ASP A 597 -1.04 0.87 -26.54
CA ASP A 597 -2.43 0.40 -26.58
C ASP A 597 -2.96 0.11 -25.17
N TYR A 598 -4.28 0.00 -25.04
CA TYR A 598 -4.98 -0.16 -23.77
C TYR A 598 -5.00 -1.59 -23.25
N TYR A 599 -4.53 -2.58 -24.01
CA TYR A 599 -4.45 -3.97 -23.56
C TYR A 599 -3.18 -4.67 -24.04
N THR A 600 -2.86 -5.79 -23.40
CA THR A 600 -1.80 -6.72 -23.80
C THR A 600 -2.35 -8.12 -24.01
N THR A 601 -1.60 -8.98 -24.72
CA THR A 601 -1.99 -10.37 -24.99
C THR A 601 -0.91 -11.35 -24.56
N THR A 602 -1.23 -12.64 -24.59
CA THR A 602 -0.27 -13.71 -24.29
C THR A 602 0.91 -13.78 -25.28
N ASP A 603 0.81 -13.16 -26.44
CA ASP A 603 1.91 -13.10 -27.40
C ASP A 603 3.11 -12.35 -26.80
N GLY A 604 2.86 -11.26 -26.05
CA GLY A 604 3.90 -10.52 -25.34
C GLY A 604 4.58 -11.33 -24.22
N ILE A 605 3.93 -12.38 -23.69
CA ILE A 605 4.59 -13.32 -22.76
C ILE A 605 5.65 -14.14 -23.50
N LEU A 606 5.32 -14.63 -24.71
CA LEU A 606 6.26 -15.39 -25.54
C LEU A 606 7.39 -14.51 -26.09
N GLU A 607 7.11 -13.25 -26.42
CA GLU A 607 8.13 -12.28 -26.85
C GLU A 607 9.14 -11.96 -25.75
N LYS A 608 8.69 -11.92 -24.48
CA LYS A 608 9.54 -11.62 -23.33
C LYS A 608 10.24 -12.85 -22.74
N GLU A 609 9.85 -14.07 -23.11
CA GLU A 609 10.36 -15.31 -22.52
C GLU A 609 11.90 -15.37 -22.54
N ASN A 610 12.50 -15.55 -21.36
CA ASN A 610 13.92 -15.80 -21.22
C ASN A 610 14.16 -16.85 -20.13
N PRO A 611 14.48 -18.11 -20.49
CA PRO A 611 14.70 -19.19 -19.52
C PRO A 611 15.88 -18.96 -18.56
N GLU A 612 16.84 -18.11 -18.93
CA GLU A 612 18.02 -17.79 -18.12
C GLU A 612 17.76 -16.66 -17.12
N ASP A 613 16.63 -15.95 -17.27
CA ASP A 613 16.22 -14.87 -16.37
C ASP A 613 14.94 -15.28 -15.63
N ARG A 614 15.06 -15.47 -14.31
CA ARG A 614 13.95 -15.88 -13.43
C ARG A 614 12.74 -14.95 -13.51
N GLU A 615 12.91 -13.68 -13.88
CA GLU A 615 11.79 -12.75 -14.07
C GLU A 615 10.93 -13.09 -15.29
N PHE A 616 11.51 -13.74 -16.31
CA PHE A 616 10.87 -13.99 -17.60
C PHE A 616 10.77 -15.47 -17.97
N VAL A 617 10.88 -16.36 -16.98
CA VAL A 617 10.57 -17.78 -17.17
C VAL A 617 9.07 -17.94 -17.41
N VAL A 618 8.70 -18.76 -18.40
CA VAL A 618 7.30 -19.11 -18.69
C VAL A 618 7.08 -20.59 -18.35
N PRO A 619 6.05 -20.96 -17.56
CA PRO A 619 5.73 -22.36 -17.29
C PRO A 619 5.49 -23.14 -18.58
N ALA A 620 6.08 -24.34 -18.69
CA ALA A 620 5.96 -25.16 -19.90
C ALA A 620 4.50 -25.42 -20.32
N LYS A 621 3.64 -25.73 -19.35
CA LYS A 621 2.19 -25.92 -19.59
C LYS A 621 1.51 -24.65 -20.10
N LEU A 622 1.84 -23.48 -19.55
CA LEU A 622 1.29 -22.20 -20.03
C LEU A 622 1.75 -21.92 -21.46
N LYS A 623 3.04 -22.11 -21.76
CA LYS A 623 3.59 -21.96 -23.10
C LYS A 623 2.88 -22.84 -24.12
N GLU A 624 2.62 -24.11 -23.78
CA GLU A 624 1.87 -25.03 -24.62
C GLU A 624 0.44 -24.53 -24.90
N LEU A 625 -0.27 -24.08 -23.86
CA LEU A 625 -1.63 -23.54 -23.99
C LEU A 625 -1.67 -22.31 -24.92
N ILE A 626 -0.70 -21.40 -24.77
CA ILE A 626 -0.58 -20.19 -25.62
C ILE A 626 -0.31 -20.59 -27.07
N GLN A 627 0.68 -21.45 -27.32
CA GLN A 627 1.05 -21.87 -28.68
C GLN A 627 -0.08 -22.62 -29.39
N LYS A 628 -0.88 -23.40 -28.66
CA LYS A 628 -2.06 -24.10 -29.20
C LYS A 628 -3.31 -23.23 -29.29
N LYS A 629 -3.27 -22.01 -28.73
CA LYS A 629 -4.45 -21.14 -28.56
C LYS A 629 -5.62 -21.84 -27.86
N ASP A 630 -5.34 -22.69 -26.88
CA ASP A 630 -6.38 -23.39 -26.09
C ASP A 630 -6.98 -22.47 -25.01
N PHE A 631 -7.56 -21.37 -25.45
CA PHE A 631 -8.10 -20.31 -24.59
C PHE A 631 -9.59 -20.51 -24.26
N GLY A 632 -10.28 -21.40 -24.99
CA GLY A 632 -11.71 -21.65 -24.81
C GLY A 632 -12.54 -20.38 -24.96
N ARG A 633 -13.50 -20.18 -24.05
CA ARG A 633 -14.42 -19.02 -24.05
C ARG A 633 -13.80 -17.70 -23.60
N TYR A 634 -12.53 -17.70 -23.18
CA TYR A 634 -11.86 -16.52 -22.64
C TYR A 634 -11.13 -15.70 -23.72
N ALA A 635 -11.00 -16.26 -24.93
CA ALA A 635 -10.38 -15.59 -26.06
C ALA A 635 -11.19 -14.35 -26.50
N MET A 636 -10.49 -13.38 -27.07
CA MET A 636 -11.10 -12.30 -27.82
C MET A 636 -11.67 -12.82 -29.15
N ALA A 637 -12.49 -11.99 -29.80
CA ALA A 637 -13.14 -12.35 -31.06
C ALA A 637 -12.15 -12.70 -32.20
N ASP A 638 -10.92 -12.20 -32.13
CA ASP A 638 -9.84 -12.50 -33.07
C ASP A 638 -9.03 -13.78 -32.71
N GLY A 639 -9.41 -14.46 -31.64
CA GLY A 639 -8.76 -15.69 -31.17
C GLY A 639 -7.48 -15.46 -30.35
N THR A 640 -7.15 -14.24 -29.97
CA THR A 640 -6.05 -13.93 -29.05
C THR A 640 -6.53 -13.94 -27.59
N MET A 641 -5.60 -14.11 -26.64
CA MET A 641 -5.91 -14.12 -25.21
C MET A 641 -5.40 -12.81 -24.56
N PRO A 642 -6.29 -11.99 -24.00
CA PRO A 642 -5.91 -10.76 -23.31
C PRO A 642 -5.29 -11.10 -21.95
N VAL A 643 -4.34 -10.26 -21.50
CA VAL A 643 -3.63 -10.46 -20.22
C VAL A 643 -3.91 -9.29 -19.29
N CYS A 644 -3.46 -8.08 -19.65
CA CYS A 644 -3.70 -6.88 -18.85
C CYS A 644 -4.39 -5.80 -19.69
N PHE A 645 -5.00 -4.82 -19.03
CA PHE A 645 -5.56 -3.64 -19.66
C PHE A 645 -5.39 -2.38 -18.81
N LEU A 646 -5.60 -1.22 -19.44
CA LEU A 646 -5.46 0.10 -18.83
C LEU A 646 -6.81 0.77 -18.63
N THR A 647 -6.92 1.50 -17.51
CA THR A 647 -8.00 2.47 -17.30
C THR A 647 -7.43 3.81 -16.82
N THR A 648 -8.24 4.87 -16.89
CA THR A 648 -7.89 6.20 -16.38
C THR A 648 -8.20 6.39 -14.89
N ASN A 649 -8.44 5.31 -14.14
CA ASN A 649 -8.79 5.39 -12.72
C ASN A 649 -7.62 5.91 -11.88
N ASP A 650 -7.92 6.76 -10.88
CA ASP A 650 -6.95 7.31 -9.94
C ASP A 650 -6.70 6.34 -8.77
N ILE A 651 -5.53 5.70 -8.80
CA ILE A 651 -5.13 4.69 -7.82
C ILE A 651 -3.78 5.04 -7.19
N THR A 652 -3.53 4.47 -6.01
CA THR A 652 -2.22 4.47 -5.35
C THR A 652 -2.00 3.14 -4.62
N GLY A 653 -0.85 2.97 -3.95
CA GLY A 653 -0.60 1.82 -3.09
C GLY A 653 -1.75 1.60 -2.11
N GLY A 654 -2.22 0.36 -1.97
CA GLY A 654 -3.45 0.02 -1.24
C GLY A 654 -4.65 -0.29 -2.14
N ASN A 655 -4.68 0.22 -3.37
CA ASN A 655 -5.65 -0.20 -4.39
C ASN A 655 -5.33 -1.56 -5.02
N SER A 656 -4.16 -2.14 -4.75
CA SER A 656 -3.85 -3.51 -5.17
C SER A 656 -4.95 -4.48 -4.72
N GLY A 657 -5.49 -5.25 -5.67
CA GLY A 657 -6.56 -6.21 -5.48
C GLY A 657 -7.95 -5.57 -5.45
N SER A 658 -8.08 -4.32 -5.91
CA SER A 658 -9.38 -3.67 -6.03
C SER A 658 -10.10 -4.11 -7.30
N PRO A 659 -11.43 -4.25 -7.25
CA PRO A 659 -12.20 -4.67 -8.42
C PRO A 659 -12.29 -3.53 -9.41
N VAL A 660 -11.99 -3.84 -10.67
CA VAL A 660 -12.32 -2.99 -11.82
C VAL A 660 -13.70 -3.42 -12.31
N ILE A 661 -14.66 -2.52 -12.18
CA ILE A 661 -16.09 -2.79 -12.35
C ILE A 661 -16.61 -1.97 -13.54
N ASN A 662 -17.36 -2.61 -14.43
CA ASN A 662 -17.99 -1.93 -15.57
C ASN A 662 -19.24 -1.13 -15.17
N GLY A 663 -19.86 -0.45 -16.14
CA GLY A 663 -21.05 0.39 -15.90
C GLY A 663 -22.29 -0.34 -15.37
N GLU A 664 -22.29 -1.68 -15.42
CA GLU A 664 -23.39 -2.56 -14.97
C GLU A 664 -23.12 -3.20 -13.60
N GLY A 665 -21.99 -2.89 -12.95
CA GLY A 665 -21.64 -3.50 -11.66
C GLY A 665 -21.03 -4.89 -11.75
N GLN A 666 -20.49 -5.26 -12.91
CA GLN A 666 -19.83 -6.56 -13.13
C GLN A 666 -18.30 -6.38 -13.12
N LEU A 667 -17.60 -7.34 -12.53
CA LEU A 667 -16.14 -7.41 -12.50
C LEU A 667 -15.60 -7.67 -13.91
N ILE A 668 -14.69 -6.81 -14.37
CA ILE A 668 -13.97 -6.94 -15.66
C ILE A 668 -12.46 -7.13 -15.48
N GLY A 669 -11.94 -6.90 -14.28
CA GLY A 669 -10.54 -7.12 -13.95
C GLY A 669 -10.22 -6.75 -12.50
N THR A 670 -8.96 -6.94 -12.12
CA THR A 670 -8.47 -6.55 -10.78
C THR A 670 -7.27 -5.62 -10.92
N ALA A 671 -7.31 -4.47 -10.25
CA ALA A 671 -6.25 -3.47 -10.29
C ALA A 671 -5.02 -3.98 -9.53
N PHE A 672 -3.82 -3.80 -10.08
CA PHE A 672 -2.60 -4.28 -9.43
C PHE A 672 -1.40 -3.34 -9.50
N ASP A 673 -1.39 -2.39 -10.43
CA ASP A 673 -0.23 -1.51 -10.61
C ASP A 673 -0.62 -0.18 -11.29
N GLY A 674 0.27 0.81 -11.26
CA GLY A 674 0.20 2.03 -12.07
C GLY A 674 1.34 2.06 -13.09
N ASN A 675 1.18 2.81 -14.19
CA ASN A 675 2.28 2.99 -15.14
C ASN A 675 3.37 3.94 -14.63
N TRP A 676 4.54 3.91 -15.25
CA TRP A 676 5.73 4.62 -14.78
C TRP A 676 5.51 6.14 -14.65
N GLU A 677 4.83 6.73 -15.62
CA GLU A 677 4.52 8.15 -15.66
C GLU A 677 3.51 8.56 -14.56
N SER A 678 2.80 7.61 -13.95
CA SER A 678 1.86 7.84 -12.85
C SER A 678 2.48 7.89 -11.46
N LEU A 679 3.79 7.73 -11.32
CA LEU A 679 4.43 7.72 -10.00
C LEU A 679 4.48 9.09 -9.30
N SER A 680 4.18 10.18 -10.01
CA SER A 680 3.87 11.49 -9.41
C SER A 680 2.43 11.60 -8.92
N GLY A 681 1.61 10.59 -9.21
CA GLY A 681 0.19 10.44 -8.92
C GLY A 681 -0.15 10.29 -7.45
N ASP A 682 0.77 10.48 -6.50
CA ASP A 682 0.40 10.74 -5.11
C ASP A 682 0.36 12.24 -4.79
N ILE A 683 1.00 13.07 -5.61
CA ILE A 683 1.21 14.50 -5.39
C ILE A 683 0.43 15.32 -6.42
N ASN A 684 0.41 14.88 -7.67
CA ASN A 684 -0.27 15.55 -8.77
C ASN A 684 -0.74 14.53 -9.82
N PHE A 685 -2.03 14.48 -10.10
CA PHE A 685 -2.56 13.58 -11.12
C PHE A 685 -2.37 14.18 -12.52
N ASN A 686 -2.12 13.33 -13.50
CA ASN A 686 -2.01 13.75 -14.90
C ASN A 686 -2.90 12.87 -15.79
N ASN A 687 -4.05 13.42 -16.20
CA ASN A 687 -5.05 12.72 -17.02
C ASN A 687 -4.48 12.11 -18.31
N ASP A 688 -3.47 12.72 -18.91
CA ASP A 688 -2.95 12.28 -20.21
C ASP A 688 -2.00 11.08 -20.07
N LEU A 689 -1.27 11.01 -18.95
CA LEU A 689 -0.21 10.03 -18.73
C LEU A 689 -0.56 8.92 -17.74
N GLN A 690 -1.41 9.19 -16.76
CA GLN A 690 -1.65 8.25 -15.66
C GLN A 690 -2.69 7.21 -16.01
N ARG A 691 -2.34 5.94 -15.78
CA ARG A 691 -3.17 4.79 -16.05
C ARG A 691 -3.07 3.79 -14.90
N CYS A 692 -4.22 3.28 -14.49
CA CYS A 692 -4.31 2.07 -13.69
C CYS A 692 -4.07 0.87 -14.60
N ILE A 693 -3.17 -0.03 -14.19
CA ILE A 693 -2.92 -1.32 -14.81
C ILE A 693 -3.77 -2.36 -14.08
N ALA A 694 -4.63 -3.02 -14.85
CA ALA A 694 -5.53 -4.05 -14.38
C ALA A 694 -5.26 -5.38 -15.06
N LEU A 695 -5.45 -6.46 -14.31
CA LEU A 695 -5.43 -7.82 -14.82
C LEU A 695 -6.81 -8.13 -15.41
N ASP A 696 -6.85 -8.56 -16.68
CA ASP A 696 -8.09 -8.93 -17.34
C ASP A 696 -8.70 -10.17 -16.67
N ILE A 697 -9.98 -10.09 -16.29
CA ILE A 697 -10.64 -11.18 -15.56
C ILE A 697 -10.69 -12.47 -16.39
N ARG A 698 -10.68 -12.37 -17.73
CA ARG A 698 -10.62 -13.51 -18.64
C ARG A 698 -9.31 -14.27 -18.46
N TYR A 699 -8.19 -13.59 -18.21
CA TYR A 699 -6.90 -14.23 -17.94
C TYR A 699 -6.89 -14.96 -16.60
N VAL A 700 -7.50 -14.39 -15.57
CA VAL A 700 -7.69 -15.07 -14.27
C VAL A 700 -8.45 -16.39 -14.46
N LEU A 701 -9.60 -16.35 -15.14
CA LEU A 701 -10.42 -17.54 -15.39
C LEU A 701 -9.69 -18.57 -16.27
N PHE A 702 -8.98 -18.13 -17.31
CA PHE A 702 -8.16 -19.00 -18.15
C PHE A 702 -7.08 -19.73 -17.34
N ILE A 703 -6.34 -19.01 -16.50
CA ILE A 703 -5.30 -19.62 -15.66
C ILE A 703 -5.91 -20.60 -14.67
N LEU A 704 -7.02 -20.26 -14.01
CA LEU A 704 -7.71 -21.17 -13.10
C LEU A 704 -8.18 -22.46 -13.80
N ASP A 705 -8.85 -22.31 -14.93
CA ASP A 705 -9.44 -23.41 -15.69
C ASP A 705 -8.36 -24.30 -16.33
N LYS A 706 -7.46 -23.71 -17.12
CA LYS A 706 -6.53 -24.44 -17.99
C LYS A 706 -5.20 -24.77 -17.32
N LEU A 707 -4.63 -23.84 -16.54
CA LEU A 707 -3.36 -24.07 -15.84
C LEU A 707 -3.58 -24.80 -14.51
N GLY A 708 -4.46 -24.27 -13.66
CA GLY A 708 -4.75 -24.77 -12.32
C GLY A 708 -5.75 -25.93 -12.24
N ASN A 709 -6.46 -26.25 -13.34
CA ASN A 709 -7.49 -27.30 -13.37
C ASN A 709 -8.59 -27.11 -12.31
N CYS A 710 -8.90 -25.86 -11.98
CA CYS A 710 -9.81 -25.45 -10.91
C CYS A 710 -11.25 -25.22 -11.42
N GLY A 711 -11.78 -26.15 -12.23
CA GLY A 711 -13.14 -26.04 -12.77
C GLY A 711 -14.24 -25.91 -11.70
N HIS A 712 -13.99 -26.41 -10.48
CA HIS A 712 -14.91 -26.25 -9.36
C HIS A 712 -15.05 -24.77 -8.90
N LEU A 713 -13.98 -23.95 -8.99
CA LEU A 713 -14.06 -22.52 -8.71
C LEU A 713 -14.81 -21.79 -9.83
N ILE A 714 -14.62 -22.20 -11.09
CA ILE A 714 -15.35 -21.64 -12.23
C ILE A 714 -16.87 -21.83 -12.05
N ASN A 715 -17.29 -23.00 -11.57
CA ASN A 715 -18.70 -23.32 -11.32
C ASN A 715 -19.29 -22.59 -10.11
N GLU A 716 -18.44 -22.11 -9.19
CA GLU A 716 -18.86 -21.37 -8.00
C GLU A 716 -19.16 -19.89 -8.30
N MET A 717 -18.52 -19.34 -9.35
CA MET A 717 -18.64 -17.94 -9.74
C MET A 717 -19.83 -17.71 -10.68
N ASN A 718 -20.43 -16.51 -10.60
CA ASN A 718 -21.48 -16.10 -11.54
C ASN A 718 -20.84 -15.39 -12.75
N ILE A 719 -20.79 -16.05 -13.90
CA ILE A 719 -20.18 -15.54 -15.12
C ILE A 719 -21.25 -15.07 -16.10
N VAL A 720 -21.11 -13.82 -16.55
CA VAL A 720 -21.96 -13.13 -17.53
C VAL A 720 -21.21 -13.07 -18.85
N GLU A 721 -21.86 -13.53 -19.92
CA GLU A 721 -21.33 -13.57 -21.29
C GLU A 721 -21.97 -12.51 -22.19
#